data_AF-A0AAV7Z8M6-F1
#
_entry.id   AF-A0AAV7Z8M6-F1
#
_cell.length_a   1.000
_cell.length_b   1.000
_cell.length_c   1.000
_cell.angle_alpha   90.00
_cell.angle_beta   90.00
_cell.angle_gamma   90.00
#
_symmetry.space_group_name_H-M   'P 1'
#
loop_
_entity.id
_entity.type
_entity.pdbx_description
1 polymer ?
#
loop_
_entity_poly.entity_id
_entity_poly.type
_entity_poly.pdbx_seq_one_letter_code
_entity_poly.pdbx_strand_id
1 'polypeptide(L)'
;MRKKITQIYTIICVFLFTFIFLFGVTRPQTRKVTARWLFETITGWNYLIIYLCFIFHLIDQRVYRFDLKTINIFTRVCKVIATTFCLGYWFVRTPLELKFQPHSWSLFNPTIGACWFKFMIPFMFNMMPLLILFVPQIKVQSILYYKNYLLYSVIGLTSYFVLYTIYVLIFFSYTGKIAFYLEFAFHPLLVFIIYMIYYFFMLIALIIGFYIRRSYYKKKLNLADDQQATIISQNELNDRILPQDEFESQTEQDSDVQVFINSKEKEKEEEKEKEKEKEKEKEEENEKEMEKEGKKNTSDSEMANFDGDEEDENIPLLKNKPIKNPKKYLLLIATVIFLLLFILPIPLIENTGRGILSDYKISGSVVVNDFWTELRRTMALQNVHDFDGAPTVVFDQEVTGFKGGLWILGDLGTIDGWLLSNTAIIFKYNNSNPESVPAMKFHCGSDDLRVQSIFPFNSTEDGKSLAIWPTSGVFYKNHSYVYSEWVSRNTGKLWSKFEHPYGVFKAKSTSMEFERVFQPNFNIKIIPYQILTKPNDQDYFYLYYLQRPTLGSSNVYLARILKKELENPNQPFQYWTGKDDNYSDKILPQDTPPIAIGIYSQISVWWNSYLERYVLFTIGVLGKTTSVYIRTSKKIEGPFSKPYKVYQQDGIFSEILLYCPYGKPLLFENGGKTMFMTFSGETDDIDRLLKIELKKK
;
A
#
# COMPACT_ATOMS: atom_id res chain seq x y z
N MET A 1 -34.72 26.26 -38.41
CA MET A 1 -33.78 26.82 -37.39
C MET A 1 -32.97 25.72 -36.68
N ARG A 2 -33.59 24.72 -36.02
CA ARG A 2 -32.87 23.63 -35.31
C ARG A 2 -31.87 22.84 -36.16
N LYS A 3 -32.23 22.46 -37.39
CA LYS A 3 -31.31 21.75 -38.33
C LYS A 3 -30.06 22.58 -38.69
N LYS A 4 -30.20 23.91 -38.77
CA LYS A 4 -29.09 24.84 -39.02
C LYS A 4 -28.20 24.98 -37.78
N ILE A 5 -28.77 24.98 -36.57
CA ILE A 5 -28.02 25.01 -35.31
C ILE A 5 -27.17 23.74 -35.16
N THR A 6 -27.73 22.55 -35.43
CA THR A 6 -26.96 21.29 -35.38
C THR A 6 -25.82 21.27 -36.42
N GLN A 7 -26.06 21.77 -37.63
CA GLN A 7 -25.01 21.85 -38.66
C GLN A 7 -23.89 22.82 -38.26
N ILE A 8 -24.23 23.99 -37.72
CA ILE A 8 -23.25 24.97 -37.23
C ILE A 8 -22.42 24.38 -36.09
N TYR A 9 -23.06 23.67 -35.15
CA TYR A 9 -22.37 23.03 -34.03
C TYR A 9 -21.38 21.95 -34.50
N THR A 10 -21.79 21.11 -35.46
CA THR A 10 -20.91 20.09 -36.04
C THR A 10 -19.71 20.72 -36.76
N ILE A 11 -19.93 21.80 -37.51
CA ILE A 11 -18.84 22.51 -38.21
C ILE A 11 -17.85 23.12 -37.20
N ILE A 12 -18.34 23.75 -36.13
CA ILE A 12 -17.50 24.33 -35.07
C ILE A 12 -16.69 23.24 -34.36
N CYS A 13 -17.29 22.11 -34.00
CA CYS A 13 -16.59 21.00 -33.35
C CYS A 13 -15.51 20.38 -34.25
N VAL A 14 -15.80 20.19 -35.54
CA VAL A 14 -14.82 19.67 -36.51
C VAL A 14 -13.69 20.67 -36.71
N PHE A 15 -13.99 21.97 -36.84
CA PHE A 15 -12.98 23.01 -37.02
C PHE A 15 -12.07 23.15 -35.80
N LEU A 16 -12.62 23.17 -34.58
CA LEU A 16 -11.83 23.21 -33.34
C LEU A 16 -10.94 21.98 -33.19
N PHE A 17 -11.46 20.78 -33.53
CA PHE A 17 -10.69 19.54 -33.48
C PHE A 17 -9.52 19.57 -34.47
N THR A 18 -9.77 19.97 -35.72
CA THR A 18 -8.73 20.09 -36.75
C THR A 18 -7.69 21.16 -36.41
N PHE A 19 -8.11 22.30 -35.85
CA PHE A 19 -7.22 23.38 -35.43
C PHE A 19 -6.29 22.94 -34.29
N ILE A 20 -6.83 22.29 -33.26
CA ILE A 20 -6.06 21.77 -32.12
C ILE A 20 -5.08 20.68 -32.56
N PHE A 21 -5.50 19.79 -33.48
CA PHE A 21 -4.65 18.73 -34.01
C PHE A 21 -3.48 19.28 -34.84
N LEU A 22 -3.74 20.25 -35.73
CA LEU A 22 -2.70 20.84 -36.59
C LEU A 22 -1.70 21.71 -35.81
N PHE A 23 -2.16 22.47 -34.81
CA PHE A 23 -1.28 23.36 -34.04
C PHE A 23 -0.63 22.68 -32.82
N GLY A 24 -1.25 21.65 -32.23
CA GLY A 24 -0.71 20.94 -31.06
C GLY A 24 0.41 19.94 -31.40
N VAL A 25 0.43 19.40 -32.62
CA VAL A 25 1.34 18.31 -33.02
C VAL A 25 2.62 18.82 -33.72
N THR A 26 2.62 20.05 -34.25
CA THR A 26 3.71 20.58 -35.09
C THR A 26 4.89 21.17 -34.33
N ARG A 27 4.81 21.43 -33.01
CA ARG A 27 5.96 21.93 -32.22
C ARG A 27 6.69 20.80 -31.46
N PRO A 28 8.00 20.57 -31.68
CA PRO A 28 8.72 19.41 -31.13
C PRO A 28 8.78 19.34 -29.59
N GLN A 29 8.89 20.48 -28.90
CA GLN A 29 9.12 20.53 -27.45
C GLN A 29 7.86 20.32 -26.58
N THR A 30 6.65 20.38 -27.15
CA THR A 30 5.39 20.24 -26.40
C THR A 30 4.72 18.86 -26.55
N ARG A 31 5.22 18.00 -27.44
CA ARG A 31 4.52 16.78 -27.89
C ARG A 31 4.10 15.80 -26.78
N LYS A 32 4.89 15.61 -25.72
CA LYS A 32 4.58 14.63 -24.66
C LYS A 32 3.58 15.15 -23.63
N VAL A 33 3.73 16.40 -23.19
CA VAL A 33 2.82 17.04 -22.23
C VAL A 33 1.48 17.35 -22.87
N THR A 34 1.49 17.85 -24.12
CA THR A 34 0.27 18.13 -24.87
C THR A 34 -0.48 16.86 -25.23
N ALA A 35 0.17 15.73 -25.57
CA ALA A 35 -0.54 14.48 -25.88
C ALA A 35 -1.27 13.91 -24.64
N ARG A 36 -0.66 13.97 -23.46
CA ARG A 36 -1.31 13.52 -22.21
C ARG A 36 -2.44 14.46 -21.80
N TRP A 37 -2.20 15.76 -21.82
CA TRP A 37 -3.23 16.75 -21.49
C TRP A 37 -4.40 16.71 -22.49
N LEU A 38 -4.12 16.52 -23.77
CA LEU A 38 -5.13 16.34 -24.82
C LEU A 38 -5.92 15.04 -24.63
N PHE A 39 -5.25 13.94 -24.26
CA PHE A 39 -5.93 12.67 -23.95
C PHE A 39 -6.88 12.83 -22.76
N GLU A 40 -6.39 13.34 -21.63
CA GLU A 40 -7.16 13.54 -20.40
C GLU A 40 -8.33 14.53 -20.61
N THR A 41 -8.08 15.62 -21.34
CA THR A 41 -9.13 16.61 -21.68
C THR A 41 -10.19 15.99 -22.58
N ILE A 42 -9.80 15.28 -23.66
CA ILE A 42 -10.75 14.64 -24.57
C ILE A 42 -11.53 13.51 -23.86
N THR A 43 -10.91 12.74 -22.97
CA THR A 43 -11.65 11.75 -22.16
C THR A 43 -12.65 12.45 -21.25
N GLY A 44 -12.25 13.52 -20.56
CA GLY A 44 -13.15 14.32 -19.72
C GLY A 44 -14.35 14.89 -20.48
N TRP A 45 -14.12 15.43 -21.68
CA TRP A 45 -15.21 15.94 -22.55
C TRP A 45 -16.12 14.83 -23.06
N ASN A 46 -15.59 13.65 -23.38
CA ASN A 46 -16.41 12.49 -23.75
C ASN A 46 -17.27 12.01 -22.58
N TYR A 47 -16.72 11.97 -21.36
CA TYR A 47 -17.51 11.67 -20.16
C TYR A 47 -18.62 12.69 -19.94
N LEU A 48 -18.32 13.99 -20.06
CA LEU A 48 -19.30 15.06 -19.91
C LEU A 48 -20.41 14.96 -20.97
N ILE A 49 -20.08 14.70 -22.23
CA ILE A 49 -21.06 14.53 -23.31
C ILE A 49 -21.94 13.30 -23.06
N ILE A 50 -21.36 12.16 -22.68
CA ILE A 50 -22.12 10.94 -22.35
C ILE A 50 -23.04 11.20 -21.15
N TYR A 51 -22.55 11.88 -20.11
CA TYR A 51 -23.32 12.20 -18.91
C TYR A 51 -24.45 13.18 -19.19
N LEU A 52 -24.21 14.20 -20.01
CA LEU A 52 -25.24 15.13 -20.47
C LEU A 52 -26.27 14.43 -21.35
N CYS A 53 -25.86 13.55 -22.27
CA CYS A 53 -26.80 12.73 -23.06
C CYS A 53 -27.65 11.81 -22.17
N PHE A 54 -27.07 11.22 -21.13
CA PHE A 54 -27.80 10.41 -20.14
C PHE A 54 -28.78 11.24 -19.31
N ILE A 55 -28.36 12.43 -18.85
CA ILE A 55 -29.22 13.38 -18.13
C ILE A 55 -30.36 13.86 -19.03
N PHE A 56 -30.09 14.25 -20.27
CA PHE A 56 -31.14 14.64 -21.22
C PHE A 56 -32.09 13.48 -21.54
N HIS A 57 -31.58 12.25 -21.61
CA HIS A 57 -32.41 11.05 -21.78
C HIS A 57 -33.30 10.75 -20.57
N LEU A 58 -32.81 10.98 -19.34
CA LEU A 58 -33.57 10.79 -18.11
C LEU A 58 -34.58 11.92 -17.83
N ILE A 59 -34.21 13.16 -18.14
CA ILE A 59 -35.08 14.34 -17.93
C ILE A 59 -36.22 14.35 -18.95
N ASP A 60 -36.02 13.84 -20.17
CA ASP A 60 -36.95 14.01 -21.29
C ASP A 60 -37.64 12.70 -21.77
N GLN A 61 -37.90 11.76 -20.86
CA GLN A 61 -38.70 10.55 -21.16
C GLN A 61 -40.20 10.83 -21.42
N ARG A 62 -40.65 12.10 -21.42
CA ARG A 62 -42.06 12.45 -21.65
C ARG A 62 -42.37 13.12 -22.99
N VAL A 63 -41.39 13.58 -23.80
CA VAL A 63 -41.74 14.45 -24.95
C VAL A 63 -41.15 14.07 -26.32
N TYR A 64 -40.13 13.21 -26.47
CA TYR A 64 -39.56 12.95 -27.82
C TYR A 64 -39.37 11.47 -28.20
N ARG A 65 -40.00 11.08 -29.32
CA ARG A 65 -39.61 9.91 -30.12
C ARG A 65 -38.46 10.32 -31.04
N PHE A 66 -37.23 9.88 -30.77
CA PHE A 66 -36.18 9.96 -31.77
C PHE A 66 -36.49 8.99 -32.92
N ASP A 67 -36.59 9.51 -34.13
CA ASP A 67 -36.69 8.71 -35.35
C ASP A 67 -35.40 7.89 -35.52
N LEU A 68 -35.55 6.60 -35.86
CA LEU A 68 -34.48 5.62 -36.13
C LEU A 68 -33.36 6.15 -37.04
N LYS A 69 -33.67 7.06 -37.96
CA LYS A 69 -32.72 7.72 -38.84
C LYS A 69 -31.75 8.63 -38.09
N THR A 70 -32.22 9.33 -37.05
CA THR A 70 -31.38 10.19 -36.21
C THR A 70 -30.43 9.36 -35.36
N ILE A 71 -30.92 8.24 -34.82
CA ILE A 71 -30.10 7.27 -34.06
C ILE A 71 -29.04 6.64 -34.97
N ASN A 72 -29.41 6.23 -36.19
CA ASN A 72 -28.46 5.67 -37.16
C ASN A 72 -27.38 6.68 -37.58
N ILE A 73 -27.72 7.95 -37.75
CA ILE A 73 -26.75 9.01 -38.04
C ILE A 73 -25.79 9.18 -36.86
N PHE A 74 -26.30 9.22 -35.62
CA PHE A 74 -25.48 9.33 -34.43
C PHE A 74 -24.51 8.14 -34.28
N THR A 75 -24.99 6.91 -34.46
CA THR A 75 -24.16 5.69 -34.41
C THR A 75 -23.06 5.70 -35.47
N ARG A 76 -23.36 6.19 -36.69
CA ARG A 76 -22.34 6.33 -37.76
C ARG A 76 -21.29 7.37 -37.38
N VAL A 77 -21.69 8.50 -36.80
CA VAL A 77 -20.76 9.54 -36.32
C VAL A 77 -19.86 9.00 -35.20
N CYS A 78 -20.40 8.29 -34.21
CA CYS A 78 -19.61 7.67 -33.15
C CYS A 78 -18.61 6.63 -33.68
N LYS A 79 -19.02 5.80 -34.66
CA LYS A 79 -18.12 4.82 -35.31
C LYS A 79 -16.99 5.49 -36.07
N VAL A 80 -17.27 6.58 -36.81
CA VAL A 80 -16.24 7.35 -37.51
C VAL A 80 -15.25 7.96 -36.52
N ILE A 81 -15.74 8.63 -35.46
CA ILE A 81 -14.88 9.24 -34.43
C ILE A 81 -13.98 8.18 -33.77
N ALA A 82 -14.54 7.04 -33.38
CA ALA A 82 -13.77 5.94 -32.77
C ALA A 82 -12.70 5.38 -33.73
N THR A 83 -13.05 5.20 -35.01
CA THR A 83 -12.13 4.65 -36.02
C THR A 83 -11.01 5.63 -36.34
N THR A 84 -11.32 6.92 -36.51
CA THR A 84 -10.32 7.98 -36.73
C THR A 84 -9.40 8.14 -35.52
N PHE A 85 -9.91 7.98 -34.29
CA PHE A 85 -9.09 8.01 -33.07
C PHE A 85 -8.13 6.81 -33.00
N CYS A 86 -8.60 5.60 -33.29
CA CYS A 86 -7.76 4.40 -33.34
C CYS A 86 -6.65 4.51 -34.39
N LEU A 87 -6.97 4.99 -35.59
CA LEU A 87 -5.99 5.18 -36.66
C LEU A 87 -4.99 6.30 -36.34
N GLY A 88 -5.45 7.45 -35.83
CA GLY A 88 -4.58 8.56 -35.44
C GLY A 88 -3.59 8.19 -34.34
N TYR A 89 -4.05 7.45 -33.32
CA TYR A 89 -3.20 6.95 -32.25
C TYR A 89 -2.16 5.94 -32.75
N TRP A 90 -2.56 5.04 -33.65
CA TRP A 90 -1.65 4.05 -34.25
C TRP A 90 -0.59 4.71 -35.14
N PHE A 91 -0.94 5.73 -35.92
CA PHE A 91 0.03 6.44 -36.77
C PHE A 91 0.99 7.36 -35.99
N VAL A 92 0.59 7.91 -34.84
CA VAL A 92 1.44 8.82 -34.06
C VAL A 92 2.40 8.07 -33.13
N ARG A 93 1.96 6.96 -32.52
CA ARG A 93 2.74 6.29 -31.47
C ARG A 93 3.70 5.22 -31.99
N THR A 94 3.29 4.46 -33.00
CA THR A 94 4.08 3.34 -33.54
C THR A 94 5.45 3.79 -34.12
N PRO A 95 5.56 4.91 -34.86
CA PRO A 95 6.86 5.39 -35.35
C PRO A 95 7.78 5.96 -34.25
N LEU A 96 7.21 6.40 -33.12
CA LEU A 96 7.93 7.02 -32.00
C LEU A 96 8.61 5.99 -31.10
N GLU A 97 8.05 4.78 -30.99
CA GLU A 97 8.63 3.66 -30.26
C GLU A 97 9.58 2.82 -31.15
N LEU A 98 9.35 2.78 -32.47
CA LEU A 98 10.23 2.07 -33.44
C LEU A 98 11.62 2.72 -33.64
N LYS A 99 11.83 3.98 -33.26
CA LYS A 99 13.12 4.68 -33.41
C LYS A 99 14.11 4.48 -32.25
N PHE A 100 13.71 3.81 -31.16
CA PHE A 100 14.51 3.77 -29.92
C PHE A 100 15.07 2.39 -29.52
N GLN A 101 15.01 1.38 -30.39
CA GLN A 101 15.57 0.05 -30.10
C GLN A 101 16.10 -0.62 -31.37
N PRO A 102 17.43 -0.65 -31.62
CA PRO A 102 18.00 -1.61 -32.54
C PRO A 102 18.16 -2.95 -31.80
N HIS A 103 17.57 -4.01 -32.37
CA HIS A 103 17.70 -5.44 -31.99
C HIS A 103 16.69 -6.01 -30.98
N SER A 104 15.50 -6.37 -31.48
CA SER A 104 14.99 -7.76 -31.51
C SER A 104 13.48 -7.75 -31.81
N TRP A 105 13.09 -8.34 -32.94
CA TRP A 105 11.68 -8.50 -33.30
C TRP A 105 11.13 -9.74 -32.60
N SER A 106 10.63 -9.54 -31.38
CA SER A 106 9.76 -10.49 -30.70
C SER A 106 8.33 -9.96 -30.74
N LEU A 107 7.41 -10.71 -31.35
CA LEU A 107 5.96 -10.42 -31.36
C LEU A 107 5.33 -10.43 -29.95
N PHE A 108 6.11 -10.73 -28.90
CA PHE A 108 5.67 -10.87 -27.51
C PHE A 108 6.46 -9.95 -26.57
N ASN A 109 6.54 -8.66 -26.91
CA ASN A 109 7.08 -7.66 -26.00
C ASN A 109 6.06 -7.33 -24.88
N PRO A 110 6.39 -7.55 -23.59
CA PRO A 110 5.47 -7.31 -22.47
C PRO A 110 5.00 -5.86 -22.36
N THR A 111 5.75 -4.90 -22.89
CA THR A 111 5.37 -3.49 -22.95
C THR A 111 4.23 -3.24 -23.95
N ILE A 112 4.24 -3.96 -25.09
CA ILE A 112 3.15 -3.93 -26.08
C ILE A 112 1.89 -4.58 -25.48
N GLY A 113 2.04 -5.69 -24.75
CA GLY A 113 0.96 -6.34 -24.00
C GLY A 113 0.34 -5.41 -22.94
N ALA A 114 1.17 -4.76 -22.12
CA ALA A 114 0.70 -3.81 -21.11
C ALA A 114 -0.01 -2.60 -21.72
N CYS A 115 0.43 -2.11 -22.89
CA CYS A 115 -0.24 -1.03 -23.61
C CYS A 115 -1.58 -1.46 -24.23
N TRP A 116 -1.64 -2.67 -24.81
CA TRP A 116 -2.88 -3.27 -25.30
C TRP A 116 -3.92 -3.42 -24.19
N PHE A 117 -3.51 -3.86 -23.00
CA PHE A 117 -4.41 -4.06 -21.86
C PHE A 117 -4.85 -2.75 -21.17
N LYS A 118 -3.96 -1.74 -21.03
CA LYS A 118 -4.33 -0.40 -20.56
C LYS A 118 -5.38 0.28 -21.46
N PHE A 119 -5.44 -0.12 -22.74
CA PHE A 119 -6.46 0.32 -23.69
C PHE A 119 -7.73 -0.55 -23.64
N MET A 120 -7.60 -1.88 -23.65
CA MET A 120 -8.72 -2.81 -23.71
C MET A 120 -9.58 -2.81 -22.44
N ILE A 121 -8.99 -2.64 -21.25
CA ILE A 121 -9.74 -2.65 -19.98
C ILE A 121 -10.74 -1.49 -19.92
N PRO A 122 -10.35 -0.21 -20.12
CA PRO A 122 -11.30 0.89 -20.22
C PRO A 122 -12.25 0.75 -21.40
N PHE A 123 -11.79 0.26 -22.56
CA PHE A 123 -12.64 0.06 -23.74
C PHE A 123 -13.77 -0.93 -23.44
N MET A 124 -13.48 -2.08 -22.85
CA MET A 124 -14.47 -3.08 -22.46
C MET A 124 -15.38 -2.57 -21.34
N PHE A 125 -14.83 -1.90 -20.32
CA PHE A 125 -15.61 -1.28 -19.23
C PHE A 125 -16.58 -0.19 -19.72
N ASN A 126 -16.21 0.57 -20.76
CA ASN A 126 -17.06 1.61 -21.33
C ASN A 126 -18.06 1.06 -22.36
N MET A 127 -17.71 0.02 -23.09
CA MET A 127 -18.59 -0.58 -24.11
C MET A 127 -19.63 -1.54 -23.53
N MET A 128 -19.35 -2.21 -22.39
CA MET A 128 -20.31 -3.14 -21.77
C MET A 128 -21.60 -2.44 -21.31
N PRO A 129 -21.55 -1.30 -20.59
CA PRO A 129 -22.75 -0.54 -20.24
C PRO A 129 -23.49 0.01 -21.46
N LEU A 130 -22.78 0.40 -22.52
CA LEU A 130 -23.40 0.80 -23.80
C LEU A 130 -24.13 -0.38 -24.46
N LEU A 131 -23.50 -1.55 -24.55
CA LEU A 131 -24.13 -2.78 -25.05
C LEU A 131 -25.35 -3.19 -24.19
N ILE A 132 -25.26 -3.01 -22.87
CA ILE A 132 -26.35 -3.25 -21.92
C ILE A 132 -27.51 -2.25 -22.13
N LEU A 133 -27.20 -0.97 -22.41
CA LEU A 133 -28.18 0.10 -22.63
C LEU A 133 -28.82 0.09 -24.03
N PHE A 134 -28.25 -0.63 -25.01
CA PHE A 134 -28.79 -0.71 -26.38
C PHE A 134 -29.76 -1.87 -26.63
N VAL A 135 -29.91 -2.80 -25.68
CA VAL A 135 -30.86 -3.93 -25.78
C VAL A 135 -32.35 -3.57 -25.57
N PRO A 136 -32.76 -2.49 -24.86
CA PRO A 136 -34.18 -2.19 -24.65
C PRO A 136 -34.76 -1.32 -25.78
N GLN A 137 -34.87 -1.87 -26.98
CA GLN A 137 -35.84 -1.38 -27.98
C GLN A 137 -36.70 -2.49 -28.62
N ILE A 138 -36.77 -3.65 -27.98
CA ILE A 138 -37.74 -4.70 -28.34
C ILE A 138 -38.86 -4.69 -27.31
N LYS A 139 -40.11 -4.56 -27.80
CA LYS A 139 -41.32 -4.30 -27.01
C LYS A 139 -41.42 -5.16 -25.75
N VAL A 140 -41.69 -4.46 -24.65
CA VAL A 140 -42.03 -4.97 -23.31
C VAL A 140 -43.17 -5.99 -23.40
N GLN A 141 -42.92 -7.26 -23.06
CA GLN A 141 -44.02 -8.12 -22.57
C GLN A 141 -43.71 -9.42 -21.79
N SER A 142 -42.52 -9.67 -21.22
CA SER A 142 -42.41 -10.84 -20.32
C SER A 142 -41.41 -10.73 -19.17
N ILE A 143 -41.88 -11.15 -17.98
CA ILE A 143 -41.09 -11.40 -16.76
C ILE A 143 -39.96 -12.43 -17.02
N LEU A 144 -40.13 -13.30 -18.03
CA LEU A 144 -39.06 -14.21 -18.50
C LEU A 144 -37.82 -13.46 -18.99
N TYR A 145 -37.96 -12.28 -19.59
CA TYR A 145 -36.82 -11.52 -20.11
C TYR A 145 -35.94 -10.95 -19.00
N TYR A 146 -36.53 -10.54 -17.87
CA TYR A 146 -35.78 -10.04 -16.71
C TYR A 146 -35.01 -11.18 -16.01
N LYS A 147 -35.58 -12.38 -15.97
CA LYS A 147 -34.93 -13.58 -15.43
C LYS A 147 -33.73 -13.99 -16.29
N ASN A 148 -33.89 -13.92 -17.61
CA ASN A 148 -32.80 -14.16 -18.56
C ASN A 148 -31.73 -13.06 -18.52
N TYR A 149 -32.12 -11.79 -18.34
CA TYR A 149 -31.17 -10.68 -18.20
C TYR A 149 -30.29 -10.82 -16.94
N LEU A 150 -30.89 -11.18 -15.81
CA LEU A 150 -30.14 -11.47 -14.58
C LEU A 150 -29.19 -12.67 -14.80
N LEU A 151 -29.67 -13.73 -15.45
CA LEU A 151 -28.87 -14.90 -15.78
C LEU A 151 -27.68 -14.54 -16.70
N TYR A 152 -27.89 -13.77 -17.77
CA TYR A 152 -26.82 -13.35 -18.68
C TYR A 152 -25.83 -12.39 -18.03
N SER A 153 -26.29 -11.53 -17.12
CA SER A 153 -25.40 -10.64 -16.35
C SER A 153 -24.53 -11.45 -15.38
N VAL A 154 -25.11 -12.45 -14.72
CA VAL A 154 -24.38 -13.38 -13.84
C VAL A 154 -23.39 -14.20 -14.65
N ILE A 155 -23.79 -14.75 -15.81
CA ILE A 155 -22.89 -15.50 -16.70
C ILE A 155 -21.74 -14.61 -17.18
N GLY A 156 -22.01 -13.38 -17.63
CA GLY A 156 -20.98 -12.45 -18.10
C GLY A 156 -19.97 -12.09 -17.01
N LEU A 157 -20.43 -11.80 -15.80
CA LEU A 157 -19.55 -11.53 -14.65
C LEU A 157 -18.73 -12.76 -14.25
N THR A 158 -19.35 -13.95 -14.26
CA THR A 158 -18.69 -15.21 -13.90
C THR A 158 -17.62 -15.57 -14.93
N SER A 159 -17.94 -15.47 -16.23
CA SER A 159 -16.99 -15.71 -17.32
C SER A 159 -15.83 -14.71 -17.29
N TYR A 160 -16.09 -13.43 -17.01
CA TYR A 160 -15.03 -12.42 -16.83
C TYR A 160 -14.09 -12.79 -15.69
N PHE A 161 -14.62 -13.20 -14.54
CA PHE A 161 -13.83 -13.57 -13.37
C PHE A 161 -12.96 -14.82 -13.62
N VAL A 162 -13.52 -15.83 -14.29
CA VAL A 162 -12.78 -17.05 -14.67
C VAL A 162 -11.64 -16.70 -15.64
N LEU A 163 -11.91 -15.91 -16.68
CA LEU A 163 -10.89 -15.51 -17.65
C LEU A 163 -9.79 -14.64 -17.02
N TYR A 164 -10.15 -13.72 -16.12
CA TYR A 164 -9.19 -12.90 -15.38
C TYR A 164 -8.31 -13.76 -14.47
N THR A 165 -8.90 -14.73 -13.76
CA THR A 165 -8.16 -15.64 -12.88
C THR A 165 -7.17 -16.51 -13.67
N ILE A 166 -7.59 -17.08 -14.79
CA ILE A 166 -6.71 -17.86 -15.69
C ILE A 166 -5.56 -17.00 -16.21
N TYR A 167 -5.83 -15.76 -16.65
CA TYR A 167 -4.80 -14.84 -17.12
C TYR A 167 -3.75 -14.53 -16.05
N VAL A 168 -4.20 -14.23 -14.83
CA VAL A 168 -3.31 -13.93 -13.70
C VAL A 168 -2.44 -15.14 -13.35
N LEU A 169 -3.02 -16.35 -13.35
CA LEU A 169 -2.26 -17.59 -13.16
C LEU A 169 -1.19 -17.79 -14.25
N ILE A 170 -1.52 -17.54 -15.52
CA ILE A 170 -0.57 -17.64 -16.64
C ILE A 170 0.54 -16.58 -16.49
N PHE A 171 0.21 -15.33 -16.17
CA PHE A 171 1.17 -14.24 -15.99
C PHE A 171 2.16 -14.51 -14.84
N PHE A 172 1.66 -14.99 -13.70
CA PHE A 172 2.52 -15.30 -12.54
C PHE A 172 3.31 -16.60 -12.70
N SER A 173 2.79 -17.57 -13.46
CA SER A 173 3.55 -18.74 -13.90
C SER A 173 4.72 -18.33 -14.81
N TYR A 174 4.47 -17.43 -15.77
CA TYR A 174 5.49 -16.94 -16.70
C TYR A 174 6.58 -16.09 -16.03
N THR A 175 6.25 -15.36 -14.95
CA THR A 175 7.22 -14.53 -14.21
C THR A 175 7.97 -15.29 -13.11
N GLY A 176 7.72 -16.59 -12.93
CA GLY A 176 8.37 -17.40 -11.89
C GLY A 176 8.01 -17.00 -10.45
N LYS A 177 6.88 -16.29 -10.26
CA LYS A 177 6.46 -15.67 -8.99
C LYS A 177 5.16 -16.27 -8.43
N ILE A 178 4.91 -17.57 -8.66
CA ILE A 178 3.70 -18.28 -8.18
C ILE A 178 3.53 -18.19 -6.65
N ALA A 179 4.62 -18.26 -5.88
CA ALA A 179 4.56 -18.15 -4.42
C ALA A 179 4.12 -16.76 -3.92
N PHE A 180 4.52 -15.69 -4.64
CA PHE A 180 4.09 -14.31 -4.35
C PHE A 180 2.59 -14.12 -4.63
N TYR A 181 2.04 -14.86 -5.59
CA TYR A 181 0.61 -14.85 -5.89
C TYR A 181 -0.21 -15.55 -4.80
N LEU A 182 0.26 -16.65 -4.18
CA LEU A 182 -0.50 -17.33 -3.12
C LEU A 182 -0.71 -16.45 -1.87
N GLU A 183 0.24 -15.58 -1.53
CA GLU A 183 0.08 -14.59 -0.47
C GLU A 183 -0.80 -13.39 -0.89
N PHE A 184 -0.70 -12.93 -2.14
CA PHE A 184 -1.53 -11.82 -2.65
C PHE A 184 -2.94 -12.23 -3.06
N ALA A 185 -3.21 -13.51 -3.35
CA ALA A 185 -4.51 -14.04 -3.78
C ALA A 185 -5.62 -13.85 -2.73
N PHE A 186 -5.25 -13.65 -1.47
CA PHE A 186 -6.19 -13.26 -0.42
C PHE A 186 -6.86 -11.92 -0.70
N HIS A 187 -6.19 -10.96 -1.36
CA HIS A 187 -6.77 -9.64 -1.63
C HIS A 187 -7.85 -9.68 -2.73
N PRO A 188 -7.63 -10.31 -3.90
CA PRO A 188 -8.69 -10.52 -4.89
C PRO A 188 -9.83 -11.41 -4.37
N LEU A 189 -9.53 -12.44 -3.56
CA LEU A 189 -10.54 -13.30 -2.96
C LEU A 189 -11.38 -12.52 -1.93
N LEU A 190 -10.75 -11.71 -1.08
CA LEU A 190 -11.44 -10.85 -0.12
C LEU A 190 -12.29 -9.80 -0.84
N VAL A 191 -11.75 -9.15 -1.88
CA VAL A 191 -12.50 -8.21 -2.70
C VAL A 191 -13.68 -8.90 -3.38
N PHE A 192 -13.51 -10.12 -3.89
CA PHE A 192 -14.58 -10.93 -4.45
C PHE A 192 -15.64 -11.28 -3.39
N ILE A 193 -15.25 -11.68 -2.18
CA ILE A 193 -16.16 -11.96 -1.06
C ILE A 193 -16.94 -10.68 -0.69
N ILE A 194 -16.28 -9.52 -0.61
CA ILE A 194 -16.92 -8.24 -0.34
C ILE A 194 -17.94 -7.90 -1.45
N TYR A 195 -17.59 -8.10 -2.72
CA TYR A 195 -18.52 -7.89 -3.82
C TYR A 195 -19.70 -8.86 -3.78
N MET A 196 -19.46 -10.14 -3.48
CA MET A 196 -20.52 -11.14 -3.33
C MET A 196 -21.48 -10.79 -2.19
N ILE A 197 -20.95 -10.34 -1.05
CA ILE A 197 -21.76 -9.84 0.08
C ILE A 197 -22.57 -8.61 -0.35
N TYR A 198 -21.96 -7.64 -1.04
CA TYR A 198 -22.64 -6.45 -1.55
C TYR A 198 -23.77 -6.82 -2.53
N TYR A 199 -23.52 -7.70 -3.50
CA TYR A 199 -24.53 -8.16 -4.45
C TYR A 199 -25.64 -8.97 -3.79
N PHE A 200 -25.31 -9.76 -2.77
CA PHE A 200 -26.30 -10.47 -1.96
C PHE A 200 -27.24 -9.51 -1.23
N PHE A 201 -26.72 -8.45 -0.61
CA PHE A 201 -27.56 -7.41 0.01
C PHE A 201 -28.39 -6.63 -1.01
N MET A 202 -27.84 -6.33 -2.19
CA MET A 202 -28.59 -5.72 -3.30
C MET A 202 -29.74 -6.61 -3.77
N LEU A 203 -29.53 -7.93 -3.85
CA LEU A 203 -30.56 -8.91 -4.20
C LEU A 203 -31.66 -8.97 -3.13
N ILE A 204 -31.29 -9.00 -1.85
CA ILE A 204 -32.24 -8.94 -0.74
C ILE A 204 -33.07 -7.66 -0.81
N ALA A 205 -32.43 -6.50 -1.04
CA ALA A 205 -33.12 -5.23 -1.16
C ALA A 205 -34.12 -5.23 -2.34
N LEU A 206 -33.76 -5.84 -3.47
CA LEU A 206 -34.66 -6.03 -4.62
C LEU A 206 -35.84 -6.95 -4.29
N ILE A 207 -35.61 -8.07 -3.58
CA ILE A 207 -36.66 -8.99 -3.15
C ILE A 207 -37.62 -8.30 -2.18
N ILE A 208 -37.09 -7.57 -1.19
CA ILE A 208 -37.89 -6.79 -0.24
C ILE A 208 -38.69 -5.72 -0.98
N GLY A 209 -38.06 -4.97 -1.89
CA GLY A 209 -38.74 -3.99 -2.73
C GLY A 209 -39.86 -4.59 -3.56
N PHE A 210 -39.65 -5.78 -4.14
CA PHE A 210 -40.67 -6.51 -4.87
C PHE A 210 -41.82 -6.98 -3.96
N TYR A 211 -41.51 -7.45 -2.74
CA TYR A 211 -42.51 -7.88 -1.76
C TYR A 211 -43.37 -6.72 -1.27
N ILE A 212 -42.74 -5.59 -0.92
CA ILE A 212 -43.44 -4.34 -0.54
C ILE A 212 -44.34 -3.87 -1.68
N ARG A 213 -43.82 -3.85 -2.91
CA ARG A 213 -44.58 -3.44 -4.10
C ARG A 213 -45.77 -4.37 -4.36
N ARG A 214 -45.59 -5.69 -4.26
CA ARG A 214 -46.66 -6.68 -4.40
C ARG A 214 -47.73 -6.51 -3.32
N SER A 215 -47.33 -6.29 -2.06
CA SER A 215 -48.25 -6.02 -0.95
C SER A 215 -49.05 -4.74 -1.17
N TYR A 216 -48.39 -3.68 -1.63
CA TYR A 216 -49.03 -2.41 -1.98
C TYR A 216 -50.09 -2.58 -3.10
N TYR A 217 -49.75 -3.29 -4.18
CA TYR A 217 -50.73 -3.55 -5.25
C TYR A 217 -51.87 -4.47 -4.81
N LYS A 218 -51.60 -5.47 -3.96
CA LYS A 218 -52.66 -6.33 -3.41
C LYS A 218 -53.65 -5.53 -2.56
N LYS A 219 -53.15 -4.61 -1.71
CA LYS A 219 -54.02 -3.69 -0.98
C LYS A 219 -54.81 -2.78 -1.91
N LYS A 220 -54.18 -2.24 -2.95
CA LYS A 220 -54.84 -1.36 -3.92
C LYS A 220 -55.90 -2.08 -4.77
N LEU A 221 -55.68 -3.34 -5.13
CA LEU A 221 -56.69 -4.17 -5.80
C LEU A 221 -57.87 -4.46 -4.87
N ASN A 222 -57.61 -4.90 -3.64
CA ASN A 222 -58.68 -5.17 -2.67
C ASN A 222 -59.51 -3.90 -2.37
N LEU A 223 -58.88 -2.72 -2.29
CA LEU A 223 -59.57 -1.44 -2.16
C LEU A 223 -60.44 -1.09 -3.38
N ALA A 224 -60.03 -1.50 -4.58
CA ALA A 224 -60.83 -1.32 -5.79
C ALA A 224 -62.03 -2.29 -5.81
N ASP A 225 -61.83 -3.53 -5.40
CA ASP A 225 -62.90 -4.54 -5.29
C ASP A 225 -63.92 -4.13 -4.20
N ASP A 226 -63.47 -3.63 -3.05
CA ASP A 226 -64.35 -3.11 -1.98
C ASP A 226 -65.13 -1.87 -2.45
N GLN A 227 -64.50 -0.96 -3.21
CA GLN A 227 -65.19 0.19 -3.81
C GLN A 227 -66.22 -0.25 -4.85
N GLN A 228 -65.92 -1.28 -5.65
CA GLN A 228 -66.83 -1.81 -6.65
C GLN A 228 -68.01 -2.54 -5.99
N ALA A 229 -67.79 -3.30 -4.92
CA ALA A 229 -68.84 -3.90 -4.10
C ALA A 229 -69.74 -2.83 -3.45
N THR A 230 -69.17 -1.71 -3.01
CA THR A 230 -69.92 -0.58 -2.45
C THR A 230 -70.80 0.09 -3.52
N ILE A 231 -70.30 0.28 -4.75
CA ILE A 231 -71.06 0.83 -5.87
C ILE A 231 -72.20 -0.12 -6.29
N ILE A 232 -71.96 -1.42 -6.33
CA ILE A 232 -73.01 -2.42 -6.63
C ILE A 232 -74.10 -2.39 -5.55
N SER A 233 -73.73 -2.33 -4.26
CA SER A 233 -74.71 -2.23 -3.17
C SER A 233 -75.53 -0.93 -3.19
N GLN A 234 -74.96 0.19 -3.63
CA GLN A 234 -75.69 1.45 -3.78
C GLN A 234 -76.64 1.42 -4.99
N ASN A 235 -76.24 0.77 -6.08
CA ASN A 235 -77.13 0.59 -7.23
C ASN A 235 -78.29 -0.36 -6.91
N GLU A 236 -78.04 -1.48 -6.21
CA GLU A 236 -79.12 -2.36 -5.72
C GLU A 236 -80.06 -1.68 -4.72
N LEU A 237 -79.56 -0.72 -3.93
CA LEU A 237 -80.41 0.07 -3.02
C LEU A 237 -81.26 1.11 -3.78
N ASN A 238 -80.73 1.68 -4.87
CA ASN A 238 -81.45 2.62 -5.72
C ASN A 238 -82.50 1.91 -6.60
N ASP A 239 -82.24 0.69 -7.05
CA ASP A 239 -83.21 -0.11 -7.82
C ASP A 239 -84.35 -0.69 -6.95
N ARG A 240 -84.25 -0.61 -5.61
CA ARG A 240 -85.31 -1.02 -4.67
C ARG A 240 -86.33 0.06 -4.33
N ILE A 241 -86.23 1.26 -4.91
CA ILE A 241 -87.22 2.33 -4.76
C ILE A 241 -87.78 2.69 -6.14
N LEU A 242 -88.54 1.76 -6.73
CA LEU A 242 -89.67 2.02 -7.64
C LEU A 242 -90.51 0.71 -7.71
N PRO A 243 -91.86 0.80 -7.82
CA PRO A 243 -92.77 -0.24 -7.34
C PRO A 243 -92.90 -1.43 -8.29
N GLN A 244 -93.14 -2.58 -7.67
CA GLN A 244 -93.52 -3.86 -8.27
C GLN A 244 -94.71 -3.71 -9.24
N ASP A 245 -94.60 -4.39 -10.38
CA ASP A 245 -95.73 -5.08 -11.00
C ASP A 245 -95.25 -6.37 -11.69
N GLU A 246 -96.16 -7.33 -11.69
CA GLU A 246 -96.11 -8.77 -11.97
C GLU A 246 -95.29 -9.22 -13.20
N PHE A 247 -94.69 -10.42 -13.14
CA PHE A 247 -94.96 -11.52 -14.08
C PHE A 247 -94.27 -12.84 -13.69
N GLU A 248 -95.02 -13.93 -13.85
CA GLU A 248 -94.63 -15.33 -13.66
C GLU A 248 -93.66 -15.85 -14.76
N SER A 249 -92.83 -16.84 -14.39
CA SER A 249 -92.75 -18.19 -15.00
C SER A 249 -91.31 -18.76 -15.14
N GLN A 250 -91.16 -19.97 -14.57
CA GLN A 250 -90.37 -21.14 -14.99
C GLN A 250 -89.12 -20.95 -15.87
N THR A 251 -87.95 -21.48 -15.47
CA THR A 251 -87.42 -22.79 -15.93
C THR A 251 -86.08 -23.15 -15.27
N GLU A 252 -85.79 -24.44 -15.32
CA GLU A 252 -84.78 -25.22 -14.62
C GLU A 252 -83.34 -25.11 -15.16
N GLN A 253 -82.43 -25.63 -14.33
CA GLN A 253 -81.30 -26.52 -14.66
C GLN A 253 -79.85 -26.01 -14.70
N ASP A 254 -79.05 -26.72 -13.88
CA ASP A 254 -77.66 -27.19 -14.06
C ASP A 254 -76.49 -26.21 -13.90
N SER A 255 -75.32 -26.60 -13.38
CA SER A 255 -74.84 -27.65 -12.47
C SER A 255 -73.31 -27.46 -12.36
N ASP A 256 -72.75 -27.82 -11.21
CA ASP A 256 -71.44 -28.50 -11.05
C ASP A 256 -70.19 -27.99 -11.78
N VAL A 257 -69.38 -27.11 -11.15
CA VAL A 257 -67.89 -27.26 -11.07
C VAL A 257 -67.33 -26.42 -9.89
N GLN A 258 -67.29 -26.93 -8.65
CA GLN A 258 -66.40 -26.36 -7.61
C GLN A 258 -66.07 -27.25 -6.40
N VAL A 259 -65.92 -28.57 -6.62
CA VAL A 259 -65.55 -29.53 -5.54
C VAL A 259 -64.12 -30.09 -5.67
N PHE A 260 -63.33 -29.72 -6.69
CA PHE A 260 -62.02 -30.38 -6.93
C PHE A 260 -60.74 -29.64 -6.48
N ILE A 261 -60.82 -28.49 -5.79
CA ILE A 261 -59.61 -27.72 -5.38
C ILE A 261 -59.33 -27.74 -3.87
N ASN A 262 -60.30 -28.03 -3.00
CA ASN A 262 -60.11 -27.95 -1.55
C ASN A 262 -59.53 -29.21 -0.85
N SER A 263 -59.23 -30.28 -1.57
CA SER A 263 -58.64 -31.50 -0.97
C SER A 263 -57.11 -31.57 -1.04
N LYS A 264 -56.45 -30.78 -1.89
CA LYS A 264 -54.98 -30.83 -2.08
C LYS A 264 -54.17 -29.85 -1.22
N GLU A 265 -54.80 -28.85 -0.61
CA GLU A 265 -54.12 -27.92 0.30
C GLU A 265 -54.02 -28.44 1.74
N LYS A 266 -54.94 -29.32 2.17
CA LYS A 266 -54.95 -29.88 3.52
C LYS A 266 -53.88 -30.96 3.76
N GLU A 267 -53.49 -31.70 2.72
CA GLU A 267 -52.46 -32.74 2.79
C GLU A 267 -51.02 -32.17 2.88
N LYS A 268 -50.79 -30.94 2.38
CA LYS A 268 -49.47 -30.28 2.40
C LYS A 268 -49.13 -29.54 3.69
N GLU A 269 -50.12 -29.23 4.53
CA GLU A 269 -49.88 -28.61 5.84
C GLU A 269 -49.52 -29.66 6.90
N GLU A 270 -50.13 -30.86 6.86
CA GLU A 270 -49.80 -31.95 7.81
C GLU A 270 -48.40 -32.54 7.60
N GLU A 271 -47.87 -32.52 6.38
CA GLU A 271 -46.51 -33.03 6.09
C GLU A 271 -45.41 -32.07 6.62
N LYS A 272 -45.68 -30.76 6.66
CA LYS A 272 -44.74 -29.74 7.16
C LYS A 272 -44.68 -29.64 8.69
N GLU A 273 -45.73 -30.05 9.40
CA GLU A 273 -45.69 -30.11 10.87
C GLU A 273 -44.88 -31.32 11.36
N LYS A 274 -44.98 -32.48 10.69
CA LYS A 274 -44.20 -33.68 11.04
C LYS A 274 -42.70 -33.54 10.80
N GLU A 275 -42.28 -32.71 9.85
CA GLU A 275 -40.86 -32.44 9.60
C GLU A 275 -40.22 -31.54 10.68
N LYS A 276 -41.00 -30.60 11.25
CA LYS A 276 -40.54 -29.69 12.32
C LYS A 276 -40.41 -30.37 13.69
N GLU A 277 -41.20 -31.40 13.97
CA GLU A 277 -41.03 -32.20 15.21
C GLU A 277 -39.75 -33.04 15.18
N LYS A 278 -39.40 -33.62 14.02
CA LYS A 278 -38.17 -34.43 13.88
C LYS A 278 -36.87 -33.63 13.98
N GLU A 279 -36.87 -32.35 13.60
CA GLU A 279 -35.70 -31.47 13.78
C GLU A 279 -35.48 -31.09 15.26
N LYS A 280 -36.55 -30.91 16.04
CA LYS A 280 -36.45 -30.59 17.47
C LYS A 280 -35.91 -31.74 18.31
N GLU A 281 -36.27 -32.99 18.00
CA GLU A 281 -35.72 -34.15 18.73
C GLU A 281 -34.22 -34.35 18.48
N LYS A 282 -33.72 -33.99 17.30
CA LYS A 282 -32.27 -34.06 16.98
C LYS A 282 -31.43 -32.98 17.68
N GLU A 283 -31.98 -31.80 17.95
CA GLU A 283 -31.27 -30.75 18.70
C GLU A 283 -31.13 -31.12 20.19
N GLU A 284 -32.15 -31.72 20.81
CA GLU A 284 -32.09 -32.15 22.22
C GLU A 284 -31.15 -33.34 22.47
N GLU A 285 -30.92 -34.19 21.48
CA GLU A 285 -29.98 -35.32 21.59
C GLU A 285 -28.51 -34.84 21.54
N ASN A 286 -28.20 -33.84 20.71
CA ASN A 286 -26.85 -33.25 20.59
C ASN A 286 -26.44 -32.43 21.82
N GLU A 287 -27.37 -31.75 22.50
CA GLU A 287 -27.05 -31.02 23.75
C GLU A 287 -26.66 -31.97 24.90
N LYS A 288 -27.23 -33.19 24.93
CA LYS A 288 -26.92 -34.19 25.97
C LYS A 288 -25.58 -34.90 25.78
N GLU A 289 -25.06 -34.98 24.55
CA GLU A 289 -23.72 -35.51 24.30
C GLU A 289 -22.61 -34.51 24.69
N MET A 290 -22.80 -33.21 24.44
CA MET A 290 -21.81 -32.18 24.80
C MET A 290 -21.65 -32.00 26.32
N GLU A 291 -22.69 -32.26 27.12
CA GLU A 291 -22.61 -32.18 28.59
C GLU A 291 -21.81 -33.34 29.23
N LYS A 292 -21.62 -34.46 28.53
CA LYS A 292 -20.87 -35.62 29.05
C LYS A 292 -19.36 -35.55 28.82
N GLU A 293 -18.88 -34.79 27.83
CA GLU A 293 -17.44 -34.65 27.57
C GLU A 293 -16.73 -33.61 28.46
N GLY A 294 -17.47 -32.70 29.11
CA GLY A 294 -16.89 -31.65 29.95
C GLY A 294 -16.45 -32.07 31.37
N LYS A 295 -16.69 -33.31 31.80
CA LYS A 295 -16.45 -33.76 33.19
C LYS A 295 -15.26 -34.70 33.40
N LYS A 296 -14.37 -34.82 32.41
CA LYS A 296 -13.19 -35.70 32.51
C LYS A 296 -11.93 -34.96 32.10
N ASN A 297 -11.42 -34.10 32.99
CA ASN A 297 -10.00 -33.73 33.13
C ASN A 297 -9.87 -32.54 34.09
N THR A 298 -9.56 -32.82 35.35
CA THR A 298 -8.70 -32.00 36.24
C THR A 298 -8.62 -32.68 37.61
N SER A 299 -7.63 -33.57 37.75
CA SER A 299 -7.04 -33.89 39.05
C SER A 299 -5.63 -33.29 39.09
N ASP A 300 -5.23 -32.91 40.30
CA ASP A 300 -3.86 -32.68 40.78
C ASP A 300 -3.20 -31.33 40.47
N SER A 301 -3.20 -30.43 41.46
CA SER A 301 -1.94 -29.99 42.11
C SER A 301 -2.20 -29.01 43.27
N GLU A 302 -1.83 -29.51 44.45
CA GLU A 302 -1.07 -28.88 45.54
C GLU A 302 -1.42 -27.51 46.15
N MET A 303 -1.51 -27.58 47.48
CA MET A 303 -1.64 -26.52 48.47
C MET A 303 -0.45 -25.56 48.50
N ALA A 304 -0.74 -24.27 48.69
CA ALA A 304 0.09 -23.38 49.49
C ALA A 304 -0.80 -22.34 50.18
N ASN A 305 -0.80 -22.37 51.51
CA ASN A 305 -1.44 -21.40 52.39
C ASN A 305 -0.78 -20.03 52.25
N PHE A 306 -1.59 -18.98 52.13
CA PHE A 306 -1.17 -17.62 52.42
C PHE A 306 -2.33 -16.88 53.08
N ASP A 307 -2.20 -16.64 54.38
CA ASP A 307 -3.06 -15.76 55.17
C ASP A 307 -2.77 -14.31 54.77
N GLY A 308 -3.83 -13.56 54.49
CA GLY A 308 -3.76 -12.13 54.19
C GLY A 308 -5.13 -11.51 54.41
N ASP A 309 -5.26 -10.81 55.53
CA ASP A 309 -6.40 -9.99 55.93
C ASP A 309 -6.73 -8.94 54.86
N GLU A 310 -7.96 -8.90 54.35
CA GLU A 310 -8.52 -7.73 53.67
C GLU A 310 -9.98 -7.48 54.05
N GLU A 311 -10.26 -6.19 54.19
CA GLU A 311 -11.40 -5.56 54.85
C GLU A 311 -12.71 -5.67 54.04
N ASP A 312 -13.81 -5.89 54.76
CA ASP A 312 -15.18 -5.89 54.26
C ASP A 312 -15.62 -4.46 53.83
N GLU A 313 -15.58 -4.16 52.52
CA GLU A 313 -16.38 -3.07 51.95
C GLU A 313 -17.71 -3.58 51.38
N ASN A 314 -18.77 -3.31 52.13
CA ASN A 314 -20.18 -3.51 51.74
C ASN A 314 -20.56 -2.71 50.49
N ILE A 315 -20.71 -3.39 49.34
CA ILE A 315 -21.38 -2.85 48.15
C ILE A 315 -22.86 -3.29 48.15
N PRO A 316 -23.84 -2.37 48.05
CA PRO A 316 -25.25 -2.72 48.09
C PRO A 316 -25.71 -3.42 46.81
N LEU A 317 -26.23 -4.64 46.97
CA LEU A 317 -26.90 -5.45 45.95
C LEU A 317 -28.12 -4.70 45.35
N LEU A 318 -27.95 -4.16 44.14
CA LEU A 318 -29.04 -3.69 43.29
C LEU A 318 -29.87 -4.90 42.82
N LYS A 319 -31.09 -5.02 43.34
CA LYS A 319 -32.11 -5.96 42.85
C LYS A 319 -32.46 -5.65 41.40
N ASN A 320 -31.97 -6.48 40.48
CA ASN A 320 -32.22 -6.37 39.04
C ASN A 320 -33.69 -6.62 38.71
N LYS A 321 -34.36 -5.62 38.10
CA LYS A 321 -35.63 -5.80 37.40
C LYS A 321 -35.40 -6.63 36.12
N PRO A 322 -36.29 -7.57 35.77
CA PRO A 322 -36.15 -8.38 34.56
C PRO A 322 -36.21 -7.48 33.32
N ILE A 323 -35.17 -7.56 32.49
CA ILE A 323 -35.05 -6.80 31.24
C ILE A 323 -36.05 -7.39 30.24
N LYS A 324 -37.12 -6.64 29.94
CA LYS A 324 -38.27 -7.07 29.11
C LYS A 324 -37.92 -7.41 27.64
N ASN A 325 -36.68 -7.27 27.18
CA ASN A 325 -36.33 -7.61 25.80
C ASN A 325 -34.81 -7.82 25.59
N PRO A 326 -34.26 -8.97 25.98
CA PRO A 326 -32.81 -9.23 25.95
C PRO A 326 -32.22 -9.12 24.54
N LYS A 327 -32.99 -9.45 23.48
CA LYS A 327 -32.54 -9.39 22.08
C LYS A 327 -32.23 -7.96 21.61
N LYS A 328 -32.97 -6.95 22.08
CA LYS A 328 -32.69 -5.54 21.72
C LYS A 328 -31.44 -5.01 22.43
N TYR A 329 -31.20 -5.45 23.66
CA TYR A 329 -29.99 -5.09 24.40
C TYR A 329 -28.76 -5.76 23.80
N LEU A 330 -28.86 -7.03 23.39
CA LEU A 330 -27.77 -7.73 22.72
C LEU A 330 -27.39 -7.03 21.40
N LEU A 331 -28.40 -6.61 20.61
CA LEU A 331 -28.18 -5.87 19.37
C LEU A 331 -27.55 -4.48 19.63
N LEU A 332 -27.98 -3.79 20.67
CA LEU A 332 -27.40 -2.50 21.07
C LEU A 332 -25.94 -2.65 21.52
N ILE A 333 -25.64 -3.66 22.34
CA ILE A 333 -24.28 -3.97 22.80
C ILE A 333 -23.39 -4.34 21.62
N ALA A 334 -23.87 -5.21 20.71
CA ALA A 334 -23.13 -5.57 19.51
C ALA A 334 -22.87 -4.35 18.60
N THR A 335 -23.84 -3.44 18.47
CA THR A 335 -23.70 -2.21 17.68
C THR A 335 -22.72 -1.24 18.33
N VAL A 336 -22.73 -1.11 19.66
CA VAL A 336 -21.79 -0.28 20.42
C VAL A 336 -20.38 -0.86 20.37
N ILE A 337 -20.20 -2.18 20.48
CA ILE A 337 -18.89 -2.84 20.32
C ILE A 337 -18.39 -2.66 18.88
N PHE A 338 -19.25 -2.85 17.88
CA PHE A 338 -18.89 -2.63 16.48
C PHE A 338 -18.50 -1.17 16.21
N LEU A 339 -19.26 -0.21 16.75
CA LEU A 339 -18.93 1.22 16.69
C LEU A 339 -17.64 1.53 17.46
N LEU A 340 -17.39 0.95 18.63
CA LEU A 340 -16.14 1.15 19.37
C LEU A 340 -14.95 0.57 18.60
N LEU A 341 -15.10 -0.61 17.98
CA LEU A 341 -14.04 -1.23 17.18
C LEU A 341 -13.77 -0.50 15.84
N PHE A 342 -14.76 0.22 15.29
CA PHE A 342 -14.61 0.98 14.04
C PHE A 342 -14.36 2.48 14.23
N ILE A 343 -14.80 3.06 15.35
CA ILE A 343 -14.65 4.49 15.66
C ILE A 343 -13.41 4.73 16.51
N LEU A 344 -12.93 3.79 17.33
CA LEU A 344 -11.63 3.93 17.97
C LEU A 344 -10.55 3.64 16.91
N PRO A 345 -9.91 4.67 16.32
CA PRO A 345 -8.70 4.39 15.58
C PRO A 345 -7.65 3.98 16.63
N ILE A 346 -6.78 3.05 16.25
CA ILE A 346 -5.32 3.12 16.41
C ILE A 346 -4.83 3.58 17.81
N PRO A 347 -4.02 2.77 18.52
CA PRO A 347 -3.62 3.00 19.91
C PRO A 347 -3.25 4.46 20.21
N LEU A 348 -3.78 4.97 21.33
CA LEU A 348 -3.45 6.24 21.97
C LEU A 348 -1.92 6.38 22.22
N ILE A 349 -1.16 6.67 21.17
CA ILE A 349 0.22 7.18 21.20
C ILE A 349 0.26 8.54 20.49
N GLU A 350 -0.85 9.28 20.48
CA GLU A 350 -0.93 10.56 19.78
C GLU A 350 -0.57 11.78 20.64
N ASN A 351 -0.43 11.63 21.96
CA ASN A 351 -0.14 12.76 22.85
C ASN A 351 1.33 12.83 23.28
N THR A 352 2.26 12.53 22.38
CA THR A 352 3.64 13.01 22.52
C THR A 352 3.65 14.44 22.00
N GLY A 353 3.88 15.39 22.91
CA GLY A 353 3.73 16.82 22.69
C GLY A 353 4.43 17.33 21.43
N ARG A 354 4.04 18.54 20.98
CA ARG A 354 4.68 19.30 19.89
C ARG A 354 6.19 19.03 19.89
N GLY A 355 6.62 18.14 19.01
CA GLY A 355 8.02 17.72 18.98
C GLY A 355 8.85 18.94 18.65
N ILE A 356 10.02 19.12 19.27
CA ILE A 356 10.84 20.33 19.17
C ILE A 356 10.98 20.89 17.74
N LEU A 357 10.96 20.02 16.72
CA LEU A 357 10.96 20.39 15.30
C LEU A 357 9.78 21.27 14.88
N SER A 358 8.69 21.34 15.66
CA SER A 358 7.58 22.27 15.46
C SER A 358 7.99 23.72 15.69
N ASP A 359 9.02 23.95 16.50
CA ASP A 359 9.55 25.29 16.83
C ASP A 359 10.61 25.73 15.81
N TYR A 360 10.97 24.84 14.90
CA TYR A 360 11.87 25.10 13.79
C TYR A 360 11.10 25.04 12.46
N LYS A 361 11.56 25.82 11.50
CA LYS A 361 11.21 25.72 10.09
C LYS A 361 12.48 25.25 9.37
N ILE A 362 12.34 24.28 8.47
CA ILE A 362 13.40 23.99 7.51
C ILE A 362 13.46 25.19 6.56
N SER A 363 14.52 25.98 6.67
CA SER A 363 14.70 27.18 5.82
C SER A 363 15.06 26.82 4.39
N GLY A 364 15.67 25.65 4.20
CA GLY A 364 15.95 25.06 2.91
C GLY A 364 16.38 23.60 3.05
N SER A 365 16.05 22.80 2.04
CA SER A 365 16.71 21.55 1.78
C SER A 365 17.12 21.52 0.32
N VAL A 366 18.42 21.41 0.07
CA VAL A 366 18.99 21.50 -1.26
C VAL A 366 19.99 20.38 -1.44
N VAL A 367 19.94 19.72 -2.60
CA VAL A 367 20.98 18.77 -3.01
C VAL A 367 22.20 19.59 -3.43
N VAL A 368 23.30 19.46 -2.69
CA VAL A 368 24.50 20.28 -2.88
C VAL A 368 25.37 19.68 -3.96
N ASN A 369 25.35 20.26 -5.16
CA ASN A 369 26.11 19.74 -6.30
C ASN A 369 27.62 20.01 -6.22
N ASP A 370 28.06 21.04 -5.51
CA ASP A 370 29.49 21.45 -5.51
C ASP A 370 30.38 20.42 -4.82
N PHE A 371 29.95 19.92 -3.65
CA PHE A 371 30.63 18.81 -2.97
C PHE A 371 30.71 17.58 -3.88
N TRP A 372 29.62 17.26 -4.58
CA TRP A 372 29.61 16.17 -5.57
C TRP A 372 30.50 16.44 -6.76
N THR A 373 30.72 17.69 -7.15
CA THR A 373 31.57 18.02 -8.28
C THR A 373 33.01 17.66 -7.98
N GLU A 374 33.51 17.99 -6.78
CA GLU A 374 34.86 17.60 -6.38
C GLU A 374 35.00 16.10 -6.10
N LEU A 375 33.98 15.48 -5.49
CA LEU A 375 33.97 14.02 -5.31
C LEU A 375 33.93 13.29 -6.65
N ARG A 376 33.07 13.71 -7.60
CA ARG A 376 33.04 13.16 -8.96
C ARG A 376 34.33 13.40 -9.72
N ARG A 377 34.97 14.55 -9.53
CA ARG A 377 36.29 14.82 -10.09
C ARG A 377 37.32 13.83 -9.55
N THR A 378 37.34 13.61 -8.24
CA THR A 378 38.24 12.64 -7.59
C THR A 378 37.95 11.22 -8.08
N MET A 379 36.68 10.83 -8.14
CA MET A 379 36.23 9.56 -8.69
C MET A 379 36.67 9.36 -10.15
N ALA A 380 36.49 10.38 -11.00
CA ALA A 380 36.89 10.32 -12.40
C ALA A 380 38.41 10.19 -12.56
N LEU A 381 39.20 10.85 -11.71
CA LEU A 381 40.66 10.68 -11.69
C LEU A 381 41.10 9.28 -11.25
N GLN A 382 40.25 8.56 -10.52
CA GLN A 382 40.53 7.25 -9.94
C GLN A 382 39.68 6.12 -10.55
N ASN A 383 39.12 6.37 -11.74
CA ASN A 383 38.33 5.41 -12.52
C ASN A 383 37.11 4.82 -11.79
N VAL A 384 36.47 5.61 -10.92
CA VAL A 384 35.20 5.29 -10.26
C VAL A 384 34.06 6.01 -10.97
N HIS A 385 32.97 5.32 -11.28
CA HIS A 385 31.81 5.91 -11.95
C HIS A 385 30.61 6.11 -11.04
N ASP A 386 30.34 5.15 -10.18
CA ASP A 386 29.26 5.16 -9.21
C ASP A 386 29.73 4.50 -7.90
N PHE A 387 28.93 4.67 -6.86
CA PHE A 387 29.08 3.97 -5.60
C PHE A 387 27.75 3.96 -4.86
N ASP A 388 27.55 2.94 -4.03
CA ASP A 388 26.36 2.80 -3.20
C ASP A 388 26.71 2.87 -1.72
N GLY A 389 25.92 3.59 -0.96
CA GLY A 389 26.07 3.68 0.49
C GLY A 389 27.32 4.43 0.91
N ALA A 390 27.25 5.07 2.08
CA ALA A 390 28.39 5.78 2.63
C ALA A 390 28.31 5.88 4.16
N PRO A 391 28.27 4.76 4.91
CA PRO A 391 28.49 4.81 6.35
C PRO A 391 29.78 5.57 6.68
N THR A 392 29.72 6.34 7.77
CA THR A 392 30.81 7.24 8.19
C THR A 392 31.42 6.74 9.50
N VAL A 393 32.74 6.50 9.50
CA VAL A 393 33.54 6.36 10.71
C VAL A 393 34.18 7.70 11.00
N VAL A 394 33.83 8.31 12.13
CA VAL A 394 34.44 9.56 12.58
C VAL A 394 35.74 9.23 13.31
N PHE A 395 36.85 9.82 12.87
CA PHE A 395 38.13 9.65 13.58
C PHE A 395 38.15 10.52 14.84
N ASP A 396 38.87 10.02 15.84
CA ASP A 396 39.24 10.84 16.99
C ASP A 396 40.33 11.83 16.56
N GLN A 397 40.02 13.12 16.68
CA GLN A 397 40.93 14.20 16.31
C GLN A 397 42.17 14.24 17.22
N GLU A 398 42.03 13.88 18.50
CA GLU A 398 43.16 13.85 19.44
C GLU A 398 44.16 12.77 19.06
N VAL A 399 43.67 11.66 18.50
CA VAL A 399 44.50 10.52 18.11
C VAL A 399 45.12 10.71 16.72
N THR A 400 44.35 11.24 15.77
CA THR A 400 44.81 11.36 14.36
C THR A 400 45.51 12.67 14.06
N GLY A 401 45.39 13.68 14.93
CA GLY A 401 45.96 15.02 14.74
C GLY A 401 45.22 15.88 13.72
N PHE A 402 44.09 15.41 13.16
CA PHE A 402 43.25 16.18 12.23
C PHE A 402 41.77 15.87 12.44
N LYS A 403 40.91 16.83 12.08
CA LYS A 403 39.46 16.58 12.01
C LYS A 403 39.16 15.86 10.69
N GLY A 404 38.65 14.65 10.75
CA GLY A 404 38.34 13.86 9.56
C GLY A 404 37.71 12.52 9.88
N GLY A 405 37.55 11.71 8.86
CA GLY A 405 36.94 10.40 9.00
C GLY A 405 37.15 9.52 7.77
N LEU A 406 36.48 8.38 7.82
CA LEU A 406 36.42 7.39 6.75
C LEU A 406 34.97 7.29 6.26
N TRP A 407 34.76 7.49 4.97
CA TRP A 407 33.53 7.05 4.31
C TRP A 407 33.82 5.72 3.69
N ILE A 408 32.99 4.73 4.00
CA ILE A 408 33.14 3.40 3.47
C ILE A 408 31.99 3.19 2.52
N LEU A 409 32.33 2.89 1.27
CA LEU A 409 31.38 2.79 0.18
C LEU A 409 31.16 1.31 -0.14
N GLY A 410 29.92 0.93 -0.40
CA GLY A 410 29.53 -0.36 -0.97
C GLY A 410 29.44 -0.29 -2.50
N ASP A 411 29.39 -1.47 -3.14
CA ASP A 411 29.12 -1.71 -4.57
C ASP A 411 29.48 -0.54 -5.51
N LEU A 412 30.71 -0.56 -6.01
CA LEU A 412 31.23 0.44 -6.95
C LEU A 412 31.41 -0.15 -8.33
N GLY A 413 30.79 0.45 -9.32
CA GLY A 413 31.07 0.30 -10.74
C GLY A 413 32.32 1.09 -11.12
N THR A 414 33.30 0.38 -11.66
CA THR A 414 34.49 0.97 -12.27
C THR A 414 34.30 1.15 -13.78
N ILE A 415 35.09 2.05 -14.39
CA ILE A 415 35.10 2.30 -15.84
C ILE A 415 35.33 1.03 -16.66
N ASP A 416 36.17 0.13 -16.13
CA ASP A 416 36.53 -1.12 -16.79
C ASP A 416 35.45 -2.21 -16.62
N GLY A 417 34.28 -1.89 -16.06
CA GLY A 417 33.17 -2.81 -15.84
C GLY A 417 33.36 -3.77 -14.65
N TRP A 418 34.38 -3.55 -13.82
CA TRP A 418 34.56 -4.30 -12.58
C TRP A 418 33.65 -3.72 -11.49
N LEU A 419 32.88 -4.58 -10.85
CA LEU A 419 32.07 -4.22 -9.69
C LEU A 419 32.87 -4.53 -8.42
N LEU A 420 33.45 -3.51 -7.80
CA LEU A 420 34.06 -3.65 -6.46
C LEU A 420 32.96 -3.77 -5.42
N SER A 421 33.17 -4.62 -4.42
CA SER A 421 32.19 -4.82 -3.35
C SER A 421 32.17 -3.70 -2.31
N ASN A 422 33.32 -3.06 -2.12
CA ASN A 422 33.50 -1.94 -1.21
C ASN A 422 34.76 -1.16 -1.57
N THR A 423 34.87 0.06 -1.03
CA THR A 423 36.12 0.82 -0.92
C THR A 423 36.00 1.83 0.22
N ALA A 424 37.02 2.67 0.44
CA ALA A 424 36.90 3.81 1.33
C ALA A 424 37.48 5.09 0.75
N ILE A 425 36.96 6.20 1.26
CA ILE A 425 37.49 7.55 1.11
C ILE A 425 37.90 8.04 2.49
N ILE A 426 39.16 8.42 2.64
CA ILE A 426 39.58 9.27 3.76
C ILE A 426 39.31 10.71 3.37
N PHE A 427 38.65 11.44 4.27
CA PHE A 427 38.46 12.87 4.12
C PHE A 427 39.13 13.60 5.29
N LYS A 428 39.87 14.66 4.95
CA LYS A 428 40.55 15.54 5.90
C LYS A 428 40.00 16.95 5.77
N TYR A 429 39.54 17.51 6.87
CA TYR A 429 39.16 18.92 6.91
C TYR A 429 40.39 19.79 7.10
N ASN A 430 40.43 20.89 6.35
CA ASN A 430 41.36 21.94 6.66
C ASN A 430 40.78 22.79 7.81
N ASN A 431 41.37 22.65 9.00
CA ASN A 431 40.96 23.42 10.17
C ASN A 431 41.10 24.93 9.97
N SER A 432 41.96 25.40 9.05
CA SER A 432 42.14 26.83 8.79
C SER A 432 41.07 27.41 7.85
N ASN A 433 40.33 26.58 7.12
CA ASN A 433 39.24 27.01 6.24
C ASN A 433 38.11 25.96 6.24
N PRO A 434 37.17 26.01 7.19
CA PRO A 434 36.09 25.05 7.29
C PRO A 434 35.10 25.12 6.12
N GLU A 435 35.13 26.18 5.30
CA GLU A 435 34.33 26.32 4.08
C GLU A 435 34.97 25.63 2.87
N SER A 436 36.25 25.25 2.97
CA SER A 436 36.92 24.52 1.88
C SER A 436 36.38 23.09 1.77
N VAL A 437 36.25 22.62 0.52
CA VAL A 437 35.91 21.23 0.25
C VAL A 437 36.95 20.32 0.92
N PRO A 438 36.55 19.30 1.70
CA PRO A 438 37.49 18.40 2.35
C PRO A 438 38.42 17.76 1.33
N ALA A 439 39.71 17.62 1.68
CA ALA A 439 40.63 16.85 0.86
C ALA A 439 40.23 15.37 0.95
N MET A 440 39.97 14.74 -0.19
CA MET A 440 39.52 13.35 -0.29
C MET A 440 40.62 12.49 -0.92
N LYS A 441 40.85 11.30 -0.37
CA LYS A 441 41.72 10.29 -0.94
C LYS A 441 41.04 8.93 -0.87
N PHE A 442 40.80 8.30 -2.02
CA PHE A 442 40.34 6.92 -2.06
C PHE A 442 41.45 5.93 -1.69
N HIS A 443 41.05 4.74 -1.25
CA HIS A 443 41.95 3.61 -1.17
C HIS A 443 42.27 3.10 -2.57
N CYS A 444 43.46 3.42 -3.05
CA CYS A 444 43.97 2.98 -4.34
C CYS A 444 45.11 1.98 -4.17
N GLY A 445 45.35 1.19 -5.21
CA GLY A 445 46.51 0.31 -5.29
C GLY A 445 47.82 1.06 -5.43
N SER A 446 48.92 0.31 -5.63
CA SER A 446 50.27 0.87 -5.79
C SER A 446 50.42 1.84 -6.97
N ASP A 447 49.50 1.82 -7.92
CA ASP A 447 49.47 2.74 -9.06
C ASP A 447 48.79 4.09 -8.74
N ASP A 448 48.18 4.25 -7.55
CA ASP A 448 47.35 5.40 -7.14
C ASP A 448 46.18 5.72 -8.10
N LEU A 449 45.92 4.88 -9.10
CA LEU A 449 44.92 5.11 -10.15
C LEU A 449 43.70 4.22 -10.01
N ARG A 450 43.86 3.00 -9.48
CA ARG A 450 42.76 2.04 -9.36
C ARG A 450 42.34 1.90 -7.92
N VAL A 451 41.07 2.19 -7.65
CA VAL A 451 40.45 1.90 -6.36
C VAL A 451 40.52 0.41 -6.03
N GLN A 452 40.74 0.09 -4.76
CA GLN A 452 40.81 -1.27 -4.27
C GLN A 452 39.75 -1.51 -3.19
N SER A 453 39.36 -2.78 -3.07
CA SER A 453 38.54 -3.22 -1.95
C SER A 453 39.36 -3.14 -0.67
N ILE A 454 38.78 -2.54 0.37
CA ILE A 454 39.43 -2.40 1.67
C ILE A 454 39.22 -3.65 2.53
N PHE A 455 38.18 -4.43 2.27
CA PHE A 455 37.89 -5.65 3.01
C PHE A 455 38.46 -6.86 2.28
N PRO A 456 39.44 -7.56 2.87
CA PRO A 456 40.02 -8.73 2.24
C PRO A 456 38.97 -9.83 2.13
N PHE A 457 38.91 -10.50 0.99
CA PHE A 457 38.19 -11.77 0.83
C PHE A 457 39.03 -12.93 1.35
N ASN A 458 38.39 -13.93 1.95
CA ASN A 458 39.06 -15.20 2.25
C ASN A 458 39.35 -15.97 0.96
N SER A 459 40.30 -16.90 0.98
CA SER A 459 40.67 -17.71 -0.20
C SER A 459 39.53 -18.57 -0.76
N THR A 460 38.51 -18.84 0.04
CA THR A 460 37.30 -19.60 -0.36
C THR A 460 36.15 -18.72 -0.84
N GLU A 461 36.27 -17.40 -0.68
CA GLU A 461 35.26 -16.43 -1.10
C GLU A 461 35.62 -15.86 -2.47
N ASP A 462 34.63 -15.71 -3.33
CA ASP A 462 34.81 -15.15 -4.68
C ASP A 462 34.12 -13.78 -4.77
N GLY A 463 34.91 -12.71 -4.91
CA GLY A 463 34.41 -11.34 -5.02
C GLY A 463 33.53 -11.06 -6.23
N LYS A 464 33.45 -11.98 -7.21
CA LYS A 464 32.49 -11.88 -8.32
C LYS A 464 31.08 -12.33 -7.89
N SER A 465 31.00 -13.35 -7.05
CA SER A 465 29.74 -13.93 -6.58
C SER A 465 29.28 -13.39 -5.22
N LEU A 466 30.16 -12.68 -4.52
CA LEU A 466 29.96 -12.17 -3.18
C LEU A 466 30.40 -10.70 -3.08
N ALA A 467 29.58 -9.88 -2.46
CA ALA A 467 29.92 -8.55 -1.98
C ALA A 467 30.04 -8.55 -0.44
N ILE A 468 30.86 -7.65 0.09
CA ILE A 468 30.96 -7.34 1.51
C ILE A 468 30.60 -5.86 1.63
N TRP A 469 29.41 -5.58 2.13
CA TRP A 469 28.89 -4.22 2.26
C TRP A 469 29.12 -3.66 3.66
N PRO A 470 29.64 -2.45 3.78
CA PRO A 470 29.79 -1.79 5.06
C PRO A 470 28.41 -1.37 5.61
N THR A 471 28.18 -1.56 6.90
CA THR A 471 26.90 -1.17 7.53
C THR A 471 27.08 0.01 8.47
N SER A 472 28.07 -0.07 9.36
CA SER A 472 28.44 0.99 10.28
C SER A 472 29.86 0.81 10.81
N GLY A 473 30.45 1.84 11.40
CA GLY A 473 31.76 1.71 12.03
C GLY A 473 32.04 2.75 13.09
N VAL A 474 33.10 2.53 13.86
CA VAL A 474 33.51 3.35 14.99
C VAL A 474 35.03 3.39 15.10
N PHE A 475 35.57 4.49 15.63
CA PHE A 475 36.99 4.60 15.95
C PHE A 475 37.21 4.34 17.43
N TYR A 476 38.08 3.39 17.78
CA TYR A 476 38.37 2.98 19.15
C TYR A 476 39.81 2.52 19.32
N LYS A 477 40.50 2.94 20.39
CA LYS A 477 41.89 2.55 20.71
C LYS A 477 42.83 2.66 19.49
N ASN A 478 42.78 3.78 18.77
CA ASN A 478 43.56 4.01 17.56
C ASN A 478 43.33 2.97 16.44
N HIS A 479 42.09 2.47 16.33
CA HIS A 479 41.68 1.59 15.25
C HIS A 479 40.29 1.98 14.75
N SER A 480 40.07 1.84 13.44
CA SER A 480 38.74 1.86 12.84
C SER A 480 38.16 0.46 12.85
N TYR A 481 36.99 0.30 13.45
CA TYR A 481 36.20 -0.93 13.41
C TYR A 481 35.00 -0.72 12.51
N VAL A 482 34.71 -1.70 11.65
CA VAL A 482 33.62 -1.61 10.68
C VAL A 482 32.86 -2.91 10.68
N TYR A 483 31.56 -2.81 10.94
CA TYR A 483 30.62 -3.89 10.74
C TYR A 483 30.24 -3.97 9.27
N SER A 484 30.04 -5.20 8.80
CA SER A 484 29.69 -5.46 7.41
C SER A 484 28.78 -6.67 7.25
N GLU A 485 28.10 -6.70 6.11
CA GLU A 485 27.22 -7.79 5.69
C GLU A 485 27.72 -8.43 4.39
N TRP A 486 27.61 -9.74 4.30
CA TRP A 486 27.99 -10.52 3.12
C TRP A 486 26.77 -10.71 2.24
N VAL A 487 26.83 -10.23 0.99
CA VAL A 487 25.69 -10.23 0.07
C VAL A 487 26.05 -11.01 -1.18
N SER A 488 25.26 -12.02 -1.52
CA SER A 488 25.51 -12.74 -2.77
C SER A 488 25.03 -11.94 -3.98
N ARG A 489 25.84 -11.93 -5.03
CA ARG A 489 25.53 -11.34 -6.34
C ARG A 489 24.82 -12.31 -7.29
N ASN A 490 24.79 -13.61 -6.97
CA ASN A 490 24.43 -14.68 -7.91
C ASN A 490 22.94 -15.02 -8.02
N THR A 491 22.07 -14.53 -7.13
CA THR A 491 20.69 -15.06 -7.07
C THR A 491 19.69 -14.40 -8.02
N GLY A 492 20.09 -13.38 -8.78
CA GLY A 492 19.17 -12.56 -9.60
C GLY A 492 18.06 -11.88 -8.77
N LYS A 493 18.14 -12.02 -7.44
CA LYS A 493 17.29 -11.42 -6.43
C LYS A 493 18.25 -10.62 -5.55
N LEU A 494 18.47 -9.36 -5.93
CA LEU A 494 18.93 -8.37 -4.97
C LEU A 494 18.06 -8.57 -3.71
N TRP A 495 18.68 -8.83 -2.56
CA TRP A 495 17.99 -9.04 -1.27
C TRP A 495 17.24 -10.37 -1.05
N SER A 496 17.48 -11.44 -1.83
CA SER A 496 16.90 -12.74 -1.44
C SER A 496 17.40 -13.12 -0.06
N LYS A 497 16.50 -13.30 0.93
CA LYS A 497 16.76 -13.79 2.31
C LYS A 497 17.99 -14.71 2.37
N PHE A 498 19.18 -14.15 2.54
CA PHE A 498 20.32 -14.95 2.93
C PHE A 498 20.31 -14.96 4.45
N GLU A 499 20.72 -16.10 5.00
CA GLU A 499 21.43 -16.15 6.26
C GLU A 499 22.70 -15.32 6.07
N HIS A 500 22.57 -13.99 5.97
CA HIS A 500 23.66 -13.09 5.64
C HIS A 500 24.66 -13.19 6.79
N PRO A 501 25.84 -13.75 6.54
CA PRO A 501 26.79 -13.92 7.60
C PRO A 501 27.40 -12.51 7.84
N TYR A 502 27.57 -12.10 9.10
CA TYR A 502 28.01 -10.73 9.47
C TYR A 502 29.39 -10.75 10.10
N GLY A 503 30.12 -9.65 9.96
CA GLY A 503 31.51 -9.60 10.40
C GLY A 503 31.93 -8.21 10.85
N VAL A 504 33.09 -8.19 11.50
CA VAL A 504 33.77 -6.96 11.89
C VAL A 504 35.16 -6.96 11.29
N PHE A 505 35.52 -5.83 10.71
CA PHE A 505 36.83 -5.51 10.18
C PHE A 505 37.50 -4.45 11.05
N LYS A 506 38.83 -4.49 11.13
CA LYS A 506 39.63 -3.54 11.90
C LYS A 506 40.79 -3.02 11.06
N ALA A 507 41.06 -1.72 11.13
CA ALA A 507 42.25 -1.11 10.55
C ALA A 507 42.95 -0.23 11.58
N LYS A 508 44.29 -0.16 11.53
CA LYS A 508 45.07 0.66 12.46
C LYS A 508 45.01 2.14 12.08
N SER A 509 44.63 2.98 13.03
CA SER A 509 44.57 4.44 12.88
C SER A 509 43.76 4.84 11.64
N THR A 510 44.33 5.66 10.76
CA THR A 510 43.75 6.07 9.48
C THR A 510 44.16 5.17 8.32
N SER A 511 44.65 3.95 8.59
CA SER A 511 44.91 2.97 7.51
C SER A 511 43.59 2.54 6.88
N MET A 512 43.63 2.27 5.57
CA MET A 512 42.52 1.65 4.83
C MET A 512 42.78 0.16 4.57
N GLU A 513 43.84 -0.40 5.15
CA GLU A 513 44.14 -1.83 5.14
C GLU A 513 43.42 -2.48 6.31
N PHE A 514 42.25 -3.05 6.04
CA PHE A 514 41.46 -3.73 7.07
C PHE A 514 41.83 -5.21 7.16
N GLU A 515 41.91 -5.70 8.39
CA GLU A 515 41.95 -7.13 8.70
C GLU A 515 40.59 -7.60 9.22
N ARG A 516 40.29 -8.88 9.02
CA ARG A 516 39.10 -9.51 9.59
C ARG A 516 39.31 -9.75 11.07
N VAL A 517 38.39 -9.27 11.89
CA VAL A 517 38.39 -9.57 13.32
C VAL A 517 37.80 -10.95 13.57
N PHE A 518 36.66 -11.25 12.93
CA PHE A 518 36.06 -12.58 12.96
C PHE A 518 35.20 -12.86 11.72
N GLN A 519 34.98 -14.14 11.43
CA GLN A 519 34.32 -14.68 10.23
C GLN A 519 32.79 -14.60 10.26
N PRO A 520 32.12 -14.72 9.11
CA PRO A 520 30.71 -14.36 9.04
C PRO A 520 29.75 -15.44 9.63
N ASN A 521 30.27 -16.63 9.99
CA ASN A 521 29.50 -17.73 10.62
C ASN A 521 29.36 -17.63 12.15
N PHE A 522 29.72 -16.49 12.76
CA PHE A 522 29.53 -16.30 14.20
C PHE A 522 28.09 -15.90 14.54
N ASN A 523 27.68 -16.16 15.79
CA ASN A 523 26.33 -15.91 16.29
C ASN A 523 26.06 -14.39 16.52
N ILE A 524 26.38 -13.56 15.52
CA ILE A 524 25.93 -12.17 15.50
C ILE A 524 24.44 -12.17 15.28
N LYS A 525 23.71 -11.71 16.29
CA LYS A 525 22.25 -11.67 16.27
C LYS A 525 21.70 -10.41 15.59
N ILE A 526 22.50 -9.35 15.43
CA ILE A 526 22.06 -8.05 14.92
C ILE A 526 23.09 -7.40 13.98
N ILE A 527 22.61 -6.68 12.97
CA ILE A 527 23.45 -5.81 12.13
C ILE A 527 23.29 -4.36 12.60
N PRO A 528 24.35 -3.71 13.08
CA PRO A 528 24.28 -2.29 13.36
C PRO A 528 24.28 -1.47 12.06
N TYR A 529 23.29 -0.61 11.89
CA TYR A 529 23.28 0.44 10.86
C TYR A 529 23.88 1.75 11.36
N GLN A 530 23.90 1.97 12.67
CA GLN A 530 24.60 3.07 13.29
C GLN A 530 25.22 2.63 14.62
N ILE A 531 26.49 2.99 14.84
CA ILE A 531 27.18 2.84 16.12
C ILE A 531 27.49 4.23 16.67
N LEU A 532 27.22 4.44 17.95
CA LEU A 532 27.50 5.69 18.65
C LEU A 532 28.15 5.44 20.02
N THR A 533 28.81 6.47 20.52
CA THR A 533 29.16 6.62 21.94
C THR A 533 28.19 7.59 22.60
N LYS A 534 27.87 7.34 23.87
CA LYS A 534 27.15 8.31 24.71
C LYS A 534 28.22 9.12 25.46
N PRO A 535 28.14 10.47 25.52
CA PRO A 535 29.22 11.30 26.08
C PRO A 535 29.66 10.91 27.51
N ASN A 536 28.71 10.44 28.32
CA ASN A 536 28.95 10.06 29.71
C ASN A 536 29.07 8.54 29.92
N ASP A 537 29.13 7.75 28.84
CA ASP A 537 29.32 6.30 28.91
C ASP A 537 30.61 5.93 28.17
N GLN A 538 31.64 5.66 28.96
CA GLN A 538 32.95 5.32 28.43
C GLN A 538 33.10 3.83 28.15
N ASP A 539 32.17 3.00 28.62
CA ASP A 539 32.30 1.54 28.60
C ASP A 539 31.53 0.90 27.46
N TYR A 540 30.52 1.57 26.92
CA TYR A 540 29.65 1.00 25.90
C TYR A 540 29.70 1.71 24.55
N PHE A 541 29.53 0.91 23.49
CA PHE A 541 29.01 1.38 22.21
C PHE A 541 27.52 1.05 22.13
N TYR A 542 26.76 1.96 21.53
CA TYR A 542 25.33 1.82 21.30
C TYR A 542 25.08 1.55 19.82
N LEU A 543 24.33 0.49 19.54
CA LEU A 543 24.14 -0.08 18.21
C LEU A 543 22.66 0.01 17.83
N TYR A 544 22.36 0.86 16.86
CA TYR A 544 21.04 0.91 16.25
C TYR A 544 20.95 -0.13 15.15
N TYR A 545 19.95 -0.99 15.24
CA TYR A 545 19.69 -2.04 14.25
C TYR A 545 18.23 -2.01 13.82
N LEU A 546 17.94 -2.66 12.68
CA LEU A 546 16.60 -2.76 12.14
C LEU A 546 16.06 -4.18 12.29
N GLN A 547 14.76 -4.30 12.54
CA GLN A 547 14.03 -5.54 12.33
C GLN A 547 12.80 -5.28 11.47
N ARG A 548 12.41 -6.27 10.69
CA ARG A 548 11.29 -6.20 9.75
C ARG A 548 10.13 -7.06 10.27
N PRO A 549 9.26 -6.53 11.15
CA PRO A 549 8.08 -7.27 11.59
C PRO A 549 7.08 -7.49 10.46
N THR A 550 7.07 -6.62 9.43
CA THR A 550 6.20 -6.72 8.26
C THR A 550 6.97 -6.43 6.97
N LEU A 551 6.50 -6.99 5.86
CA LEU A 551 7.12 -6.75 4.55
C LEU A 551 7.01 -5.26 4.19
N GLY A 552 8.14 -4.63 3.84
CA GLY A 552 8.18 -3.21 3.45
C GLY A 552 8.14 -2.21 4.61
N SER A 553 8.21 -2.66 5.86
CA SER A 553 8.37 -1.79 7.03
C SER A 553 9.33 -2.41 8.04
N SER A 554 10.35 -1.64 8.38
CA SER A 554 11.30 -1.93 9.45
C SER A 554 10.99 -1.04 10.66
N ASN A 555 11.36 -1.52 11.83
CA ASN A 555 11.45 -0.72 13.04
C ASN A 555 12.91 -0.62 13.48
N VAL A 556 13.23 0.44 14.21
CA VAL A 556 14.57 0.65 14.80
C VAL A 556 14.55 0.15 16.22
N TYR A 557 15.63 -0.51 16.61
CA TYR A 557 15.87 -1.06 17.93
C TYR A 557 17.25 -0.63 18.39
N LEU A 558 17.53 -0.83 19.69
CA LEU A 558 18.79 -0.44 20.31
C LEU A 558 19.39 -1.59 21.10
N ALA A 559 20.67 -1.84 20.85
CA ALA A 559 21.51 -2.69 21.67
C ALA A 559 22.74 -1.90 22.13
N ARG A 560 23.50 -2.46 23.07
CA ARG A 560 24.82 -1.98 23.43
C ARG A 560 25.80 -3.14 23.58
N ILE A 561 27.08 -2.84 23.39
CA ILE A 561 28.19 -3.77 23.62
C ILE A 561 29.28 -3.04 24.40
N LEU A 562 29.97 -3.75 25.30
CA LEU A 562 31.15 -3.21 25.96
C LEU A 562 32.22 -2.91 24.89
N LYS A 563 32.88 -1.75 24.94
CA LYS A 563 33.88 -1.33 23.95
C LYS A 563 35.04 -2.33 23.84
N LYS A 564 35.42 -2.94 24.97
CA LYS A 564 36.47 -3.98 25.04
C LYS A 564 36.08 -5.30 24.35
N GLU A 565 34.80 -5.53 24.10
CA GLU A 565 34.25 -6.76 23.51
C GLU A 565 34.00 -6.62 21.99
N LEU A 566 34.39 -5.51 21.35
CA LEU A 566 34.25 -5.35 19.89
C LEU A 566 34.90 -6.48 19.11
N GLU A 567 36.00 -7.02 19.63
CA GLU A 567 36.77 -8.10 19.00
C GLU A 567 36.33 -9.51 19.42
N ASN A 568 35.36 -9.61 20.34
CA ASN A 568 34.86 -10.90 20.79
C ASN A 568 33.90 -11.48 19.74
N PRO A 569 34.19 -12.67 19.15
CA PRO A 569 33.33 -13.28 18.14
C PRO A 569 31.92 -13.64 18.64
N ASN A 570 31.75 -13.81 19.95
CA ASN A 570 30.45 -14.13 20.57
C ASN A 570 29.67 -12.89 21.03
N GLN A 571 30.12 -11.69 20.64
CA GLN A 571 29.55 -10.36 20.94
C GLN A 571 28.39 -10.37 21.96
N PRO A 572 28.68 -10.18 23.27
CA PRO A 572 27.69 -10.27 24.33
C PRO A 572 26.83 -9.00 24.37
N PHE A 573 25.98 -8.84 23.34
CA PHE A 573 25.07 -7.72 23.23
C PHE A 573 24.08 -7.70 24.39
N GLN A 574 23.83 -6.49 24.91
CA GLN A 574 22.72 -6.21 25.80
C GLN A 574 21.68 -5.41 25.03
N TYR A 575 20.43 -5.84 25.05
CA TYR A 575 19.34 -5.21 24.31
C TYR A 575 18.52 -4.32 25.23
N TRP A 576 18.03 -3.20 24.70
CA TRP A 576 17.25 -2.24 25.47
C TRP A 576 15.88 -2.81 25.86
N THR A 577 15.52 -2.72 27.13
CA THR A 577 14.29 -3.35 27.67
C THR A 577 13.01 -2.51 27.49
N GLY A 578 13.11 -1.32 26.89
CA GLY A 578 11.99 -0.39 26.77
C GLY A 578 11.83 0.61 27.91
N LYS A 579 12.63 0.47 28.96
CA LYS A 579 12.52 1.27 30.18
C LYS A 579 13.86 1.91 30.49
N ASP A 580 13.90 3.24 30.42
CA ASP A 580 15.06 4.07 30.77
C ASP A 580 16.39 3.51 30.23
N ASP A 581 17.44 3.44 31.06
CA ASP A 581 18.78 2.93 30.69
C ASP A 581 18.94 1.44 31.04
N ASN A 582 17.85 0.66 30.99
CA ASN A 582 17.86 -0.76 31.34
C ASN A 582 18.08 -1.65 30.11
N TYR A 583 19.14 -2.47 30.17
CA TYR A 583 19.56 -3.39 29.12
C TYR A 583 19.72 -4.80 29.67
N SER A 584 19.38 -5.80 28.86
CA SER A 584 19.44 -7.21 29.24
C SER A 584 20.07 -8.04 28.13
N ASP A 585 20.94 -8.97 28.50
CA ASP A 585 21.46 -10.04 27.65
C ASP A 585 20.50 -11.24 27.54
N LYS A 586 19.47 -11.28 28.40
CA LYS A 586 18.47 -12.36 28.46
C LYS A 586 17.31 -12.18 27.50
N ILE A 587 17.03 -10.95 27.06
CA ILE A 587 15.97 -10.70 26.07
C ILE A 587 16.51 -10.97 24.67
N LEU A 588 15.71 -11.57 23.82
CA LEU A 588 16.09 -11.77 22.43
C LEU A 588 15.84 -10.48 21.64
N PRO A 589 16.57 -10.26 20.53
CA PRO A 589 16.38 -9.06 19.71
C PRO A 589 14.92 -8.83 19.34
N GLN A 590 14.15 -9.88 19.04
CA GLN A 590 12.74 -9.80 18.62
C GLN A 590 11.78 -9.40 19.75
N ASP A 591 12.17 -9.57 21.02
CA ASP A 591 11.38 -9.21 22.19
C ASP A 591 11.67 -7.78 22.67
N THR A 592 12.65 -7.13 22.05
CA THR A 592 13.05 -5.75 22.32
C THR A 592 11.97 -4.81 21.77
N PRO A 593 11.49 -3.81 22.53
CA PRO A 593 10.56 -2.82 21.99
C PRO A 593 11.26 -1.87 21.00
N PRO A 594 10.58 -1.46 19.92
CA PRO A 594 11.15 -0.55 18.95
C PRO A 594 11.25 0.88 19.49
N ILE A 595 12.36 1.57 19.22
CA ILE A 595 12.57 2.98 19.57
C ILE A 595 12.00 3.94 18.52
N ALA A 596 11.80 3.45 17.30
CA ALA A 596 11.12 4.14 16.21
C ALA A 596 10.47 3.11 15.26
N ILE A 597 9.28 3.44 14.76
CA ILE A 597 8.47 2.53 13.91
C ILE A 597 8.25 3.09 12.51
N GLY A 598 8.02 2.19 11.55
CA GLY A 598 7.56 2.53 10.20
C GLY A 598 8.65 3.15 9.33
N ILE A 599 9.80 2.49 9.23
CA ILE A 599 10.99 2.94 8.51
C ILE A 599 11.24 1.99 7.34
N TYR A 600 11.44 2.51 6.13
CA TYR A 600 11.57 1.66 4.95
C TYR A 600 12.96 1.03 4.82
N SER A 601 14.00 1.85 4.95
CA SER A 601 15.40 1.47 4.66
C SER A 601 16.31 1.51 5.89
N GLN A 602 17.61 1.46 5.65
CA GLN A 602 18.69 1.80 6.59
C GLN A 602 18.46 3.15 7.29
N ILE A 603 19.23 3.40 8.35
CA ILE A 603 19.12 4.59 9.20
C ILE A 603 20.49 5.18 9.53
N SER A 604 20.48 6.42 10.00
CA SER A 604 21.65 7.03 10.63
C SER A 604 21.22 7.92 11.80
N VAL A 605 21.96 7.85 12.91
CA VAL A 605 21.65 8.59 14.14
C VAL A 605 22.88 9.36 14.57
N TRP A 606 22.70 10.63 14.93
CA TRP A 606 23.79 11.48 15.41
C TRP A 606 23.31 12.45 16.49
N TRP A 607 24.20 12.79 17.42
CA TRP A 607 23.95 13.91 18.32
C TRP A 607 24.05 15.23 17.55
N ASN A 608 23.03 16.07 17.69
CA ASN A 608 22.99 17.43 17.16
C ASN A 608 23.06 18.41 18.35
N SER A 609 24.16 19.15 18.45
CA SER A 609 24.42 20.04 19.58
C SER A 609 23.52 21.28 19.56
N TYR A 610 23.16 21.78 18.38
CA TYR A 610 22.25 22.92 18.21
C TYR A 610 20.82 22.59 18.70
N LEU A 611 20.38 21.35 18.52
CA LEU A 611 19.08 20.85 19.00
C LEU A 611 19.14 20.25 20.42
N GLU A 612 20.35 20.03 20.96
CA GLU A 612 20.64 19.25 22.17
C GLU A 612 19.93 17.88 22.16
N ARG A 613 19.95 17.21 21.01
CA ARG A 613 19.18 15.99 20.75
C ARG A 613 19.89 15.05 19.79
N TYR A 614 19.59 13.77 19.93
CA TYR A 614 19.84 12.78 18.89
C TYR A 614 18.88 12.99 17.73
N VAL A 615 19.42 13.07 16.51
CA VAL A 615 18.68 13.16 15.26
C VAL A 615 18.82 11.83 14.53
N LEU A 616 17.69 11.21 14.22
CA LEU A 616 17.58 9.98 13.44
C LEU A 616 17.11 10.34 12.03
N PHE A 617 17.97 10.10 11.03
CA PHE A 617 17.68 10.19 9.61
C PHE A 617 17.09 8.86 9.12
N THR A 618 15.98 8.95 8.41
CA THR A 618 15.28 7.79 7.86
C THR A 618 14.79 8.10 6.47
N ILE A 619 14.76 7.10 5.59
CA ILE A 619 14.03 7.20 4.34
C ILE A 619 12.75 6.39 4.44
N GLY A 620 11.71 7.06 3.97
CA GLY A 620 10.38 6.54 3.84
C GLY A 620 9.66 6.24 5.15
N VAL A 621 8.35 6.45 5.10
CA VAL A 621 7.45 6.13 6.20
C VAL A 621 6.20 5.49 5.60
N LEU A 622 5.84 4.30 6.10
CA LEU A 622 4.64 3.56 5.69
C LEU A 622 4.57 3.31 4.17
N GLY A 623 5.67 2.83 3.57
CA GLY A 623 5.74 2.46 2.16
C GLY A 623 5.97 3.62 1.17
N LYS A 624 6.05 4.87 1.63
CA LYS A 624 6.47 6.00 0.78
C LYS A 624 7.99 6.09 0.78
N THR A 625 8.65 5.62 -0.26
CA THR A 625 10.12 5.48 -0.33
C THR A 625 10.85 6.69 -0.91
N THR A 626 10.12 7.77 -1.24
CA THR A 626 10.66 8.91 -2.01
C THR A 626 10.91 10.15 -1.16
N SER A 627 10.85 10.02 0.16
CA SER A 627 11.03 11.14 1.09
C SER A 627 12.03 10.80 2.17
N VAL A 628 12.76 11.84 2.59
CA VAL A 628 13.65 11.80 3.74
C VAL A 628 12.94 12.43 4.93
N TYR A 629 13.10 11.79 6.08
CA TYR A 629 12.52 12.24 7.35
C TYR A 629 13.61 12.34 8.42
N ILE A 630 13.39 13.25 9.36
CA ILE A 630 14.13 13.31 10.61
C ILE A 630 13.21 13.01 11.79
N ARG A 631 13.76 12.37 12.81
CA ARG A 631 13.16 12.22 14.14
C ARG A 631 14.16 12.69 15.18
N THR A 632 13.68 13.12 16.34
CA THR A 632 14.57 13.60 17.41
C THR A 632 14.27 12.95 18.75
N SER A 633 15.30 12.77 19.57
CA SER A 633 15.15 12.37 20.98
C SER A 633 16.17 13.04 21.88
N LYS A 634 15.84 13.24 23.16
CA LYS A 634 16.78 13.73 24.18
C LYS A 634 17.72 12.63 24.67
N LYS A 635 17.28 11.36 24.58
CA LYS A 635 18.04 10.20 25.04
C LYS A 635 18.42 9.32 23.85
N ILE A 636 19.45 8.50 23.99
CA ILE A 636 19.95 7.64 22.91
C ILE A 636 18.94 6.52 22.61
N GLU A 637 18.25 6.04 23.63
CA GLU A 637 17.19 5.03 23.60
C GLU A 637 15.82 5.55 23.14
N GLY A 638 15.68 6.86 22.91
CA GLY A 638 14.39 7.45 22.57
C GLY A 638 13.58 7.89 23.80
N PRO A 639 12.24 8.00 23.67
CA PRO A 639 11.48 7.78 22.43
C PRO A 639 11.84 8.82 21.37
N PHE A 640 11.87 8.41 20.11
CA PHE A 640 12.04 9.32 18.98
C PHE A 640 10.71 10.00 18.62
N SER A 641 10.77 11.27 18.23
CA SER A 641 9.59 12.02 17.80
C SER A 641 8.88 11.38 16.60
N LYS A 642 7.64 11.82 16.33
CA LYS A 642 6.98 11.58 15.04
C LYS A 642 7.90 12.04 13.88
N PRO A 643 7.86 11.36 12.71
CA PRO A 643 8.73 11.69 11.59
C PRO A 643 8.38 13.06 11.01
N TYR A 644 9.41 13.88 10.80
CA TYR A 644 9.29 15.19 10.16
C TYR A 644 9.94 15.14 8.78
N LYS A 645 9.15 15.33 7.72
CA LYS A 645 9.65 15.27 6.34
C LYS A 645 10.55 16.47 6.06
N VAL A 646 11.78 16.20 5.64
CA VAL A 646 12.78 17.25 5.33
C VAL A 646 13.03 17.43 3.86
N TYR A 647 12.75 16.38 3.08
CA TYR A 647 12.95 16.38 1.65
C TYR A 647 11.97 15.38 1.01
N GLN A 648 11.53 15.73 -0.20
CA GLN A 648 10.70 14.90 -1.07
C GLN A 648 11.35 14.93 -2.44
N GLN A 649 11.57 13.77 -3.03
CA GLN A 649 11.90 13.69 -4.44
C GLN A 649 10.65 14.05 -5.25
N ASP A 650 10.75 15.12 -6.04
CA ASP A 650 9.70 15.61 -6.94
C ASP A 650 10.01 15.20 -8.40
N GLY A 651 8.97 15.20 -9.25
CA GLY A 651 9.10 15.06 -10.70
C GLY A 651 9.01 13.62 -11.24
N ILE A 652 9.54 13.39 -12.45
CA ILE A 652 9.52 12.10 -13.19
C ILE A 652 10.18 10.98 -12.38
N PHE A 653 11.05 11.36 -11.44
CA PHE A 653 11.76 10.46 -10.56
C PHE A 653 11.01 10.14 -9.25
N SER A 654 9.72 10.47 -9.15
CA SER A 654 8.90 10.14 -7.97
C SER A 654 8.69 8.64 -7.76
N GLU A 655 9.12 7.81 -8.71
CA GLU A 655 9.10 6.34 -8.63
C GLU A 655 10.44 5.76 -8.15
N ILE A 656 11.52 6.56 -8.11
CA ILE A 656 12.83 6.08 -7.62
C ILE A 656 12.74 5.89 -6.11
N LEU A 657 13.04 4.66 -5.65
CA LEU A 657 13.17 4.38 -4.22
C LEU A 657 14.45 5.06 -3.71
N LEU A 658 14.32 5.87 -2.66
CA LEU A 658 15.47 6.38 -1.92
C LEU A 658 15.91 5.33 -0.89
N TYR A 659 17.20 5.28 -0.59
CA TYR A 659 17.76 4.44 0.47
C TYR A 659 19.12 4.99 0.99
N CYS A 660 19.77 4.28 1.90
CA CYS A 660 21.08 4.67 2.47
C CYS A 660 21.15 6.08 3.11
N PRO A 661 20.24 6.48 4.04
CA PRO A 661 20.27 7.82 4.63
C PRO A 661 21.40 7.93 5.66
N TYR A 662 22.60 8.31 5.23
CA TYR A 662 23.78 8.42 6.09
C TYR A 662 24.08 9.86 6.48
N GLY A 663 23.89 10.21 7.75
CA GLY A 663 24.27 11.51 8.27
C GLY A 663 25.79 11.72 8.21
N LYS A 664 26.20 12.95 7.89
CA LYS A 664 27.61 13.37 7.77
C LYS A 664 27.94 14.37 8.88
N PRO A 665 28.07 13.93 10.15
CA PRO A 665 28.23 14.81 11.30
C PRO A 665 29.46 15.71 11.20
N LEU A 666 30.50 15.27 10.49
CA LEU A 666 31.71 16.07 10.29
C LEU A 666 31.50 17.27 9.35
N LEU A 667 30.47 17.22 8.50
CA LEU A 667 30.01 18.34 7.67
C LEU A 667 29.04 19.25 8.42
N PHE A 668 28.56 18.90 9.62
CA PHE A 668 27.58 19.74 10.32
C PHE A 668 28.17 21.11 10.67
N GLU A 669 27.45 22.16 10.33
CA GLU A 669 27.87 23.54 10.60
C GLU A 669 27.09 24.09 11.79
N ASN A 670 27.71 25.04 12.52
CA ASN A 670 27.05 25.79 13.59
C ASN A 670 26.38 24.87 14.62
N GLY A 671 27.11 23.85 15.07
CA GLY A 671 26.63 22.86 16.04
C GLY A 671 25.54 21.91 15.51
N GLY A 672 25.28 21.89 14.20
CA GLY A 672 24.19 21.11 13.60
C GLY A 672 22.95 21.94 13.24
N LYS A 673 23.05 23.28 13.25
CA LYS A 673 22.02 24.13 12.63
C LYS A 673 21.91 23.85 11.13
N THR A 674 23.05 23.59 10.48
CA THR A 674 23.11 22.99 9.15
C THR A 674 23.53 21.54 9.31
N MET A 675 22.71 20.61 8.82
CA MET A 675 23.03 19.19 8.76
C MET A 675 23.24 18.74 7.33
N PHE A 676 24.06 17.72 7.15
CA PHE A 676 24.30 17.09 5.86
C PHE A 676 24.06 15.59 5.95
N MET A 677 23.45 15.01 4.94
CA MET A 677 23.31 13.55 4.84
C MET A 677 23.41 13.10 3.40
N THR A 678 23.96 11.93 3.18
CA THR A 678 23.89 11.27 1.88
C THR A 678 22.69 10.35 1.79
N PHE A 679 22.21 10.12 0.58
CA PHE A 679 21.22 9.10 0.25
C PHE A 679 21.36 8.69 -1.21
N SER A 680 20.94 7.47 -1.52
CA SER A 680 21.05 6.84 -2.84
C SER A 680 19.68 6.71 -3.48
N GLY A 681 19.62 6.70 -4.81
CA GLY A 681 18.40 6.42 -5.58
C GLY A 681 18.53 5.10 -6.34
N GLU A 682 17.61 4.17 -6.16
CA GLU A 682 17.73 2.78 -6.64
C GLU A 682 17.90 2.64 -8.16
N THR A 683 17.43 3.62 -8.95
CA THR A 683 17.45 3.50 -10.42
C THR A 683 18.58 4.28 -11.08
N ASP A 684 19.19 5.22 -10.36
CA ASP A 684 20.31 6.00 -10.89
C ASP A 684 21.65 5.66 -10.23
N ASP A 685 21.65 4.99 -9.07
CA ASP A 685 22.84 4.67 -8.27
C ASP A 685 23.72 5.92 -8.02
N ILE A 686 23.08 7.09 -8.04
CA ILE A 686 23.73 8.36 -7.79
C ILE A 686 23.49 8.72 -6.33
N ASP A 687 24.54 8.66 -5.54
CA ASP A 687 24.54 9.26 -4.22
C ASP A 687 24.35 10.79 -4.31
N ARG A 688 23.49 11.29 -3.43
CA ARG A 688 23.13 12.70 -3.32
C ARG A 688 23.42 13.18 -1.91
N LEU A 689 23.75 14.46 -1.77
CA LEU A 689 24.12 15.10 -0.51
C LEU A 689 23.05 16.14 -0.22
N LEU A 690 22.22 15.86 0.76
CA LEU A 690 21.18 16.75 1.22
C LEU A 690 21.75 17.69 2.29
N LYS A 691 21.73 18.99 2.03
CA LYS A 691 21.90 20.02 3.06
C LYS A 691 20.54 20.33 3.67
N ILE A 692 20.44 20.31 4.99
CA ILE A 692 19.23 20.59 5.76
C ILE A 692 19.53 21.76 6.69
N GLU A 693 18.85 22.88 6.49
CA GLU A 693 19.03 24.08 7.32
C GLU A 693 17.86 24.27 8.29
N LEU A 694 18.18 24.40 9.57
CA LEU A 694 17.21 24.65 10.64
C LEU A 694 17.16 26.15 10.97
N LYS A 695 15.96 26.73 10.89
CA LYS A 695 15.68 28.10 11.33
C LYS A 695 14.65 28.08 12.44
N LYS A 696 14.95 28.68 13.59
CA LYS A 696 13.98 28.85 14.67
C LYS A 696 12.83 29.74 14.15
N LYS A 697 11.58 29.36 14.43
CA LYS A 697 10.39 30.09 13.98
C LYS A 697 10.27 31.46 14.61
#